data_AF-A0A5K7ZWM4-F1
#
_entry.id   AF-A0A5K7ZWM4-F1
#
_cell.length_a   1.000
_cell.length_b   1.000
_cell.length_c   1.000
_cell.angle_alpha   90.00
_cell.angle_beta   90.00
_cell.angle_gamma   90.00
#
_symmetry.space_group_name_H-M   'P 1'
#
loop_
_entity.id
_entity.type
_entity.pdbx_description
1 polymer ?
#
loop_
_entity_poly.entity_id
_entity_poly.type
_entity_poly.pdbx_seq_one_letter_code
_entity_poly.pdbx_strand_id
1 'polypeptide(L)'
;MDPITSAIVAFLAAQIPEAGKLVVKDAYNALKTAIRSKFGKSSKVDQAVQTLESEPGFEPYQNGLADRIRQVQAAADKDLIERAQALTDALNQSAEGRAALSKYNVTIDNSEVGVIGDHAHVDGGIHFHYHSDGPKCPSSGETAVFSEKQRSRQNIENTQPANEEKMPTVFISYAREDQEQAKRLYKDLKHAGTQPWLDVEDLLPGQKWRAAIRQTIRKSDFVVILLSSRSISKQGFVQAELNKAMEVLEEIPADDIFMIPARLDDIRVSHETLMELNHVDLFPDWEAGLLKILKVIIPNRPPGISGRPVIEEPRPYVLPHDILQPGGAMDVDSRLYIRRQADADVLDGVSRHRGMVTLQGPRQTGKTSMLLRLYADARKPESPFRPVIVDFQGRSGTRFGSLATIWQAIVDEMDSQLGIGALDDALWNPKANYDRNVTGYLDRFVFAKDDNPVLLCLDEVDRVFSTPVRNDFFPSVRAFFNRGAYDPAWKKMRWLLSTSSEPRFFIDDLNQSPFNVGRWVTLGGFSLDEVEIFSGYYGFPQDPERTRRIMTYAGGRPFLVHLLLHHLALAPAREQALFDAASAGDGVFKSHLDRYLAGLQANPDLAAAMRQVLAGGGCADVRMADRLAAAGLIREDDQGCWICACDLYAAYLEGRL
;
A
#
# COMPACT_ATOMS: atom_id res chain seq x y z
N MET A 1 -7.62 6.11 34.94
CA MET A 1 -7.96 5.55 36.27
C MET A 1 -8.79 4.31 36.00
N ASP A 2 -8.66 3.23 36.79
CA ASP A 2 -9.42 2.00 36.49
C ASP A 2 -10.93 2.19 36.78
N PRO A 3 -11.82 1.41 36.15
CA PRO A 3 -13.27 1.50 36.31
C PRO A 3 -13.78 1.57 37.75
N ILE A 4 -13.17 0.81 38.66
CA ILE A 4 -13.61 0.68 40.05
C ILE A 4 -13.20 1.95 40.82
N THR A 5 -11.95 2.37 40.69
CA THR A 5 -11.47 3.62 41.33
C THR A 5 -12.21 4.83 40.78
N SER A 6 -12.40 4.89 39.46
CA SER A 6 -13.16 5.94 38.78
C SER A 6 -14.59 6.07 39.31
N ALA A 7 -15.33 4.96 39.43
CA ALA A 7 -16.70 4.96 39.95
C ALA A 7 -16.76 5.41 41.42
N ILE A 8 -15.81 4.99 42.25
CA ILE A 8 -15.72 5.37 43.67
C ILE A 8 -15.40 6.87 43.82
N VAL A 9 -14.42 7.39 43.07
CA VAL A 9 -14.03 8.81 43.13
C VAL A 9 -15.17 9.70 42.62
N ALA A 10 -15.82 9.32 41.52
CA ALA A 10 -16.96 10.05 41.00
C ALA A 10 -18.14 10.07 41.98
N PHE A 11 -18.41 8.95 42.66
CA PHE A 11 -19.42 8.89 43.72
C PHE A 11 -19.11 9.86 44.87
N LEU A 12 -17.88 9.82 45.40
CA LEU A 12 -17.51 10.64 46.56
C LEU A 12 -17.42 12.14 46.23
N ALA A 13 -17.20 12.48 44.95
CA ALA A 13 -17.22 13.86 44.48
C ALA A 13 -18.62 14.39 44.12
N ALA A 14 -19.60 13.50 43.92
CA ALA A 14 -20.94 13.89 43.51
C ALA A 14 -21.75 14.49 44.67
N GLN A 15 -22.19 15.74 44.52
CA GLN A 15 -23.07 16.43 45.49
C GLN A 15 -24.54 16.14 45.21
N ILE A 16 -24.96 14.87 45.30
CA ILE A 16 -26.30 14.43 44.88
C ILE A 16 -27.39 14.89 45.88
N PRO A 17 -28.51 15.46 45.40
CA PRO A 17 -29.67 15.82 46.24
C PRO A 17 -30.31 14.60 46.94
N GLU A 18 -30.94 14.82 48.11
CA GLU A 18 -31.52 13.74 48.96
C GLU A 18 -32.47 12.79 48.21
N ALA A 19 -33.22 13.28 47.21
CA ALA A 19 -34.16 12.48 46.42
C ALA A 19 -33.48 11.40 45.53
N GLY A 20 -32.21 11.59 45.13
CA GLY A 20 -31.44 10.63 44.32
C GLY A 20 -30.36 9.87 45.12
N LYS A 21 -30.15 10.26 46.38
CA LYS A 21 -29.02 9.80 47.20
C LYS A 21 -29.15 8.34 47.64
N LEU A 22 -30.36 7.82 47.78
CA LEU A 22 -30.58 6.45 48.27
C LEU A 22 -30.09 5.39 47.26
N VAL A 23 -30.49 5.51 45.99
CA VAL A 23 -30.14 4.54 44.92
C VAL A 23 -28.63 4.50 44.68
N VAL A 24 -27.98 5.66 44.62
CA VAL A 24 -26.53 5.75 44.40
C VAL A 24 -25.76 5.24 45.61
N LYS A 25 -26.23 5.53 46.83
CA LYS A 25 -25.62 5.03 48.07
C LYS A 25 -25.75 3.51 48.20
N ASP A 26 -26.86 2.93 47.75
CA ASP A 26 -27.05 1.48 47.74
C ASP A 26 -26.11 0.79 46.75
N ALA A 27 -25.96 1.34 45.53
CA ALA A 27 -25.00 0.85 44.55
C ALA A 27 -23.55 0.94 45.05
N TYR A 28 -23.19 2.04 45.72
CA TYR A 28 -21.88 2.23 46.32
C TYR A 28 -21.61 1.22 47.45
N ASN A 29 -22.58 1.01 48.34
CA ASN A 29 -22.48 0.04 49.43
C ASN A 29 -22.37 -1.40 48.90
N ALA A 30 -23.05 -1.72 47.79
CA ALA A 30 -22.95 -3.02 47.13
C ALA A 30 -21.54 -3.27 46.58
N LEU A 31 -20.93 -2.29 45.91
CA LEU A 31 -19.54 -2.36 45.45
C LEU A 31 -18.56 -2.50 46.61
N LYS A 32 -18.72 -1.70 47.67
CA LYS A 32 -17.87 -1.76 48.87
C LYS A 32 -17.95 -3.11 49.58
N THR A 33 -19.15 -3.69 49.64
CA THR A 33 -19.37 -5.02 50.23
C THR A 33 -18.69 -6.12 49.41
N ALA A 34 -18.73 -6.03 48.07
CA ALA A 34 -18.05 -6.98 47.20
C ALA A 34 -16.53 -6.90 47.31
N ILE A 35 -15.96 -5.68 47.39
CA ILE A 35 -14.53 -5.48 47.66
C ILE A 35 -14.13 -6.15 48.99
N ARG A 36 -14.92 -5.99 50.04
CA ARG A 36 -14.68 -6.62 51.36
C ARG A 36 -14.83 -8.13 51.34
N SER A 37 -15.82 -8.64 50.61
CA SER A 37 -16.05 -10.08 50.44
C SER A 37 -14.86 -10.73 49.72
N LYS A 38 -14.37 -10.08 48.66
CA LYS A 38 -13.32 -10.63 47.81
C LYS A 38 -11.92 -10.51 48.40
N PHE A 39 -11.58 -9.38 49.01
CA PHE A 39 -10.21 -9.12 49.51
C PHE A 39 -10.07 -9.21 51.03
N GLY A 40 -11.17 -9.38 51.76
CA GLY A 40 -11.21 -9.41 53.22
C GLY A 40 -11.45 -8.04 53.84
N LYS A 41 -12.12 -8.06 55.01
CA LYS A 41 -12.34 -6.88 55.85
C LYS A 41 -10.98 -6.40 56.40
N SER A 42 -10.70 -5.10 56.30
CA SER A 42 -9.40 -4.50 56.65
C SER A 42 -8.23 -4.85 55.71
N SER A 43 -8.50 -5.34 54.49
CA SER A 43 -7.48 -5.50 53.45
C SER A 43 -6.88 -4.16 53.03
N LYS A 44 -5.70 -4.17 52.38
CA LYS A 44 -5.07 -2.93 51.87
C LYS A 44 -5.96 -2.16 50.89
N VAL A 45 -6.85 -2.85 50.18
CA VAL A 45 -7.83 -2.25 49.26
C VAL A 45 -8.98 -1.62 50.04
N ASP A 46 -9.56 -2.32 51.03
CA ASP A 46 -10.62 -1.79 51.90
C ASP A 46 -10.13 -0.59 52.74
N GLN A 47 -8.87 -0.62 53.20
CA GLN A 47 -8.24 0.52 53.87
C GLN A 47 -8.08 1.72 52.92
N ALA A 48 -7.65 1.50 51.67
CA ALA A 48 -7.51 2.58 50.69
C ALA A 48 -8.87 3.22 50.35
N VAL A 49 -9.94 2.43 50.25
CA VAL A 49 -11.30 2.97 50.09
C VAL A 49 -11.70 3.81 51.30
N GLN A 50 -11.42 3.37 52.52
CA GLN A 50 -11.73 4.13 53.75
C GLN A 50 -10.92 5.42 53.87
N THR A 51 -9.64 5.40 53.49
CA THR A 51 -8.79 6.59 53.45
C THR A 51 -9.34 7.60 52.44
N LEU A 52 -9.74 7.14 51.25
CA LEU A 52 -10.36 8.01 50.25
C LEU A 52 -11.72 8.57 50.70
N GLU A 53 -12.54 7.80 51.41
CA GLU A 53 -13.80 8.28 52.00
C GLU A 53 -13.59 9.40 53.02
N SER A 54 -12.47 9.38 53.75
CA SER A 54 -12.17 10.40 54.76
C SER A 54 -11.81 11.75 54.15
N GLU A 55 -11.19 11.75 52.96
CA GLU A 55 -10.78 12.97 52.24
C GLU A 55 -10.86 12.77 50.71
N PRO A 56 -12.06 12.81 50.11
CA PRO A 56 -12.26 12.46 48.69
C PRO A 56 -11.52 13.36 47.69
N GLY A 57 -11.26 14.61 48.07
CA GLY A 57 -10.63 15.61 47.21
C GLY A 57 -9.10 15.52 47.15
N PHE A 58 -8.47 14.68 47.98
CA PHE A 58 -7.01 14.59 48.05
C PHE A 58 -6.47 13.57 47.03
N GLU A 59 -5.84 14.09 45.98
CA GLU A 59 -5.36 13.31 44.83
C GLU A 59 -4.42 12.14 45.20
N PRO A 60 -3.51 12.24 46.20
CA PRO A 60 -2.71 11.10 46.65
C PRO A 60 -3.51 9.90 47.15
N TYR A 61 -4.71 10.09 47.73
CA TYR A 61 -5.57 8.99 48.16
C TYR A 61 -6.28 8.31 46.97
N GLN A 62 -6.61 9.07 45.92
CA GLN A 62 -7.18 8.53 44.68
C GLN A 62 -6.15 7.64 43.97
N ASN A 63 -4.90 8.13 43.87
CA ASN A 63 -3.79 7.35 43.31
C ASN A 63 -3.46 6.13 44.17
N GLY A 64 -3.50 6.29 45.51
CA GLY A 64 -3.33 5.18 46.45
C GLY A 64 -4.36 4.06 46.27
N LEU A 65 -5.63 4.40 46.01
CA LEU A 65 -6.66 3.40 45.70
C LEU A 65 -6.42 2.74 44.33
N ALA A 66 -6.12 3.53 43.29
CA ALA A 66 -5.83 3.02 41.94
C ALA A 66 -4.68 2.00 41.95
N ASP A 67 -3.62 2.28 42.69
CA ASP A 67 -2.47 1.38 42.82
C ASP A 67 -2.83 0.08 43.53
N ARG A 68 -3.67 0.14 44.58
CA ARG A 68 -4.12 -1.07 45.30
C ARG A 68 -5.06 -1.92 44.44
N ILE A 69 -5.96 -1.30 43.70
CA ILE A 69 -6.86 -1.99 42.75
C ILE A 69 -6.05 -2.67 41.64
N ARG A 70 -5.02 -2.00 41.11
CA ARG A 70 -4.11 -2.56 40.10
C ARG A 70 -3.29 -3.72 40.63
N GLN A 71 -2.73 -3.61 41.84
CA GLN A 71 -1.92 -4.65 42.48
C GLN A 71 -2.68 -5.97 42.69
N VAL A 72 -3.97 -5.89 42.97
CA VAL A 72 -4.81 -7.08 43.18
C VAL A 72 -5.57 -7.52 41.92
N GLN A 73 -5.31 -6.86 40.78
CA GLN A 73 -6.01 -7.06 39.51
C GLN A 73 -7.54 -7.02 39.67
N ALA A 74 -8.06 -6.12 40.51
CA ALA A 74 -9.50 -6.08 40.81
C ALA A 74 -10.33 -5.75 39.56
N ALA A 75 -9.76 -5.02 38.60
CA ALA A 75 -10.40 -4.68 37.34
C ALA A 75 -10.57 -5.87 36.37
N ALA A 76 -9.96 -7.03 36.65
CA ALA A 76 -10.20 -8.28 35.92
C ALA A 76 -11.33 -9.12 36.55
N ASP A 77 -11.89 -8.69 37.69
CA ASP A 77 -12.99 -9.39 38.33
C ASP A 77 -14.35 -8.94 37.79
N LYS A 78 -15.09 -9.90 37.25
CA LYS A 78 -16.39 -9.64 36.63
C LYS A 78 -17.43 -9.10 37.62
N ASP A 79 -17.51 -9.61 38.86
CA ASP A 79 -18.49 -9.14 39.86
C ASP A 79 -18.17 -7.72 40.34
N LEU A 80 -16.89 -7.37 40.51
CA LEU A 80 -16.48 -6.01 40.88
C LEU A 80 -16.72 -5.01 39.74
N ILE A 81 -16.47 -5.40 38.49
CA ILE A 81 -16.74 -4.56 37.32
C ILE A 81 -18.25 -4.35 37.15
N GLU A 82 -19.07 -5.39 37.27
CA GLU A 82 -20.54 -5.27 37.20
C GLU A 82 -21.08 -4.33 38.28
N ARG A 83 -20.53 -4.38 39.50
CA ARG A 83 -20.94 -3.47 40.59
C ARG A 83 -20.42 -2.04 40.39
N ALA A 84 -19.25 -1.86 39.79
CA ALA A 84 -18.74 -0.55 39.40
C ALA A 84 -19.56 0.07 38.26
N GLN A 85 -20.03 -0.74 37.31
CA GLN A 85 -20.99 -0.33 36.29
C GLN A 85 -22.31 0.10 36.92
N ALA A 86 -22.88 -0.71 37.81
CA ALA A 86 -24.14 -0.36 38.48
C ALA A 86 -24.06 0.97 39.26
N LEU A 87 -22.91 1.26 39.88
CA LEU A 87 -22.65 2.56 40.51
C LEU A 87 -22.56 3.70 39.50
N THR A 88 -21.88 3.47 38.37
CA THR A 88 -21.76 4.43 37.27
C THR A 88 -23.12 4.74 36.65
N ASP A 89 -23.95 3.73 36.42
CA ASP A 89 -25.31 3.87 35.90
C ASP A 89 -26.21 4.64 36.88
N ALA A 90 -26.09 4.35 38.18
CA ALA A 90 -26.82 5.09 39.21
C ALA A 90 -26.38 6.57 39.27
N LEU A 91 -25.09 6.87 39.11
CA LEU A 91 -24.56 8.23 39.05
C LEU A 91 -25.07 8.99 37.80
N ASN A 92 -25.16 8.31 36.66
CA ASN A 92 -25.65 8.87 35.40
C ASN A 92 -27.11 9.35 35.44
N GLN A 93 -27.91 8.88 36.42
CA GLN A 93 -29.30 9.29 36.59
C GLN A 93 -29.47 10.71 37.17
N SER A 94 -28.39 11.32 37.68
CA SER A 94 -28.40 12.69 38.24
C SER A 94 -27.52 13.64 37.40
N ALA A 95 -27.83 14.94 37.43
CA ALA A 95 -27.01 15.93 36.72
C ALA A 95 -25.63 16.10 37.40
N GLU A 96 -25.62 16.07 38.73
CA GLU A 96 -24.44 16.18 39.58
C GLU A 96 -23.54 14.93 39.45
N GLY A 97 -24.14 13.74 39.36
CA GLY A 97 -23.42 12.50 39.10
C GLY A 97 -22.82 12.46 37.69
N ARG A 98 -23.53 12.92 36.66
CA ARG A 98 -22.96 13.06 35.30
C ARG A 98 -21.79 14.05 35.26
N ALA A 99 -21.88 15.17 35.95
CA ALA A 99 -20.79 16.13 36.06
C ALA A 99 -19.57 15.52 36.78
N ALA A 100 -19.79 14.73 37.83
CA ALA A 100 -18.71 14.02 38.53
C ALA A 100 -18.08 12.93 37.65
N LEU A 101 -18.87 12.12 36.94
CA LEU A 101 -18.37 11.08 36.02
C LEU A 101 -17.55 11.68 34.87
N SER A 102 -18.00 12.81 34.32
CA SER A 102 -17.29 13.59 33.31
C SER A 102 -15.96 14.13 33.83
N LYS A 103 -15.92 14.64 35.07
CA LYS A 103 -14.70 15.17 35.70
C LYS A 103 -13.62 14.10 35.92
N TYR A 104 -14.01 12.85 36.19
CA TYR A 104 -13.08 11.75 36.49
C TYR A 104 -12.93 10.73 35.36
N ASN A 105 -13.37 11.07 34.14
CA ASN A 105 -13.30 10.23 32.94
C ASN A 105 -13.76 8.79 33.21
N VAL A 106 -14.92 8.62 33.87
CA VAL A 106 -15.48 7.29 34.12
C VAL A 106 -16.20 6.83 32.86
N THR A 107 -15.45 6.20 31.97
CA THR A 107 -16.00 5.41 30.86
C THR A 107 -15.84 3.95 31.25
N ILE A 108 -16.93 3.35 31.72
CA ILE A 108 -17.06 1.89 31.64
C ILE A 108 -17.94 1.67 30.43
N ASP A 109 -17.29 1.71 29.27
CA ASP A 109 -17.94 1.45 28.01
C ASP A 109 -17.37 0.14 27.48
N ASN A 110 -18.27 -0.85 27.34
CA ASN A 110 -18.14 -1.92 26.37
C ASN A 110 -18.39 -1.40 24.92
N SER A 111 -18.38 -0.08 24.75
CA SER A 111 -18.56 0.64 23.50
C SER A 111 -17.20 1.07 22.98
N GLU A 112 -16.42 0.11 22.48
CA GLU A 112 -15.42 0.47 21.49
C GLU A 112 -16.17 1.06 20.29
N VAL A 113 -16.13 2.39 20.15
CA VAL A 113 -16.23 3.02 18.82
C VAL A 113 -14.91 2.72 18.10
N GLY A 114 -14.68 1.43 17.85
CA GLY A 114 -13.59 0.91 17.06
C GLY A 114 -13.98 1.04 15.59
N VAL A 115 -13.07 1.54 14.77
CA VAL A 115 -13.15 1.32 13.34
C VAL A 115 -12.91 -0.19 13.14
N ILE A 116 -13.78 -0.85 12.37
CA ILE A 116 -13.67 -2.29 12.20
C ILE A 116 -12.36 -2.60 11.47
N GLY A 117 -11.48 -3.30 12.18
CA GLY A 117 -10.12 -3.60 11.76
C GLY A 117 -9.01 -3.07 12.69
N ASP A 118 -9.33 -2.45 13.82
CA ASP A 118 -8.35 -1.78 14.69
C ASP A 118 -7.29 -2.68 15.38
N HIS A 119 -7.34 -4.00 15.21
CA HIS A 119 -6.32 -4.94 15.70
C HIS A 119 -5.55 -5.61 14.56
N ALA A 120 -4.53 -4.93 14.05
CA ALA A 120 -3.50 -5.56 13.22
C ALA A 120 -2.16 -4.82 13.37
N HIS A 121 -1.42 -5.16 14.43
CA HIS A 121 0.04 -5.14 14.39
C HIS A 121 0.46 -6.54 13.92
N VAL A 122 1.23 -6.64 12.84
CA VAL A 122 1.89 -7.89 12.46
C VAL A 122 3.26 -7.88 13.13
N ASP A 123 3.34 -8.41 14.35
CA ASP A 123 4.61 -8.90 14.87
C ASP A 123 4.75 -10.34 14.39
N GLY A 124 5.33 -10.49 13.21
CA GLY A 124 5.48 -11.75 12.49
C GLY A 124 6.83 -11.89 11.82
N GLY A 125 7.91 -11.50 12.50
CA GLY A 125 9.25 -11.95 12.14
C GLY A 125 9.42 -13.40 12.58
N ILE A 126 9.58 -14.32 11.63
CA ILE A 126 10.02 -15.68 11.94
C ILE A 126 11.44 -15.58 12.50
N HIS A 127 11.58 -15.82 13.80
CA HIS A 127 12.87 -16.06 14.44
C HIS A 127 13.41 -17.41 13.95
N PHE A 128 14.34 -17.37 13.00
CA PHE A 128 15.24 -18.50 12.81
C PHE A 128 16.22 -18.50 13.99
N HIS A 129 16.02 -19.44 14.92
CA HIS A 129 17.04 -19.79 15.91
C HIS A 129 18.27 -20.32 15.19
N TYR A 130 19.27 -19.45 14.98
CA TYR A 130 20.63 -19.88 14.68
C TYR A 130 21.20 -20.49 15.96
N HIS A 131 21.17 -21.82 16.05
CA HIS A 131 22.03 -22.54 16.98
C HIS A 131 23.47 -22.40 16.50
N SER A 132 24.23 -21.59 17.25
CA SER A 132 25.67 -21.48 17.19
C SER A 132 26.31 -22.77 17.74
N ASP A 133 26.61 -23.73 16.88
CA ASP A 133 27.57 -24.79 17.18
C ASP A 133 28.26 -25.23 15.88
N GLY A 134 29.39 -24.59 15.58
CA GLY A 134 30.26 -24.99 14.48
C GLY A 134 31.16 -26.16 14.90
N PRO A 135 31.36 -27.18 14.04
CA PRO A 135 32.48 -28.09 14.20
C PRO A 135 33.71 -27.52 13.48
N LYS A 136 34.78 -27.40 14.28
CA LYS A 136 36.13 -26.99 13.90
C LYS A 136 36.73 -27.93 12.84
N CYS A 137 37.37 -27.35 11.82
CA CYS A 137 38.38 -28.06 11.02
C CYS A 137 39.66 -28.30 11.85
N PRO A 138 40.32 -29.46 11.72
CA PRO A 138 41.74 -29.60 11.95
C PRO A 138 42.55 -29.50 10.65
N SER A 139 43.76 -29.00 10.85
CA SER A 139 44.87 -28.69 9.96
C SER A 139 45.53 -29.89 9.25
N SER A 140 46.50 -29.54 8.38
CA SER A 140 47.52 -30.36 7.66
C SER A 140 47.01 -30.93 6.33
N GLY A 141 47.63 -30.72 5.16
CA GLY A 141 48.99 -30.26 4.84
C GLY A 141 49.91 -31.46 4.65
N GLU A 142 49.87 -32.11 3.47
CA GLU A 142 50.98 -32.91 2.95
C GLU A 142 50.84 -33.26 1.46
N THR A 143 52.01 -33.27 0.81
CA THR A 143 52.36 -33.39 -0.61
C THR A 143 52.69 -34.83 -1.03
N ALA A 144 52.37 -35.22 -2.27
CA ALA A 144 53.14 -36.10 -3.19
C ALA A 144 52.26 -36.46 -4.43
N VAL A 145 52.60 -36.28 -5.73
CA VAL A 145 53.76 -36.60 -6.60
C VAL A 145 53.72 -38.04 -7.19
N PHE A 146 53.47 -38.11 -8.51
CA PHE A 146 53.77 -39.19 -9.52
C PHE A 146 53.06 -40.56 -9.35
N SER A 147 52.67 -41.33 -10.38
CA SER A 147 53.27 -41.60 -11.71
C SER A 147 52.30 -42.34 -12.69
N GLU A 148 52.67 -42.38 -13.97
CA GLU A 148 52.02 -43.06 -15.10
C GLU A 148 52.10 -44.61 -15.05
N LYS A 149 51.07 -45.32 -15.57
CA LYS A 149 51.16 -46.18 -16.78
C LYS A 149 49.89 -47.00 -17.09
N GLN A 150 49.37 -46.73 -18.28
CA GLN A 150 49.01 -47.66 -19.35
C GLN A 150 48.00 -48.83 -19.15
N ARG A 151 46.92 -48.69 -19.95
CA ARG A 151 46.31 -49.66 -20.87
C ARG A 151 45.51 -50.84 -20.31
N SER A 152 44.18 -50.72 -20.47
CA SER A 152 43.38 -51.72 -21.20
C SER A 152 42.14 -51.06 -21.82
N ARG A 153 42.00 -51.20 -23.13
CA ARG A 153 40.86 -50.75 -23.95
C ARG A 153 39.67 -51.69 -23.71
N GLN A 154 38.47 -51.16 -23.47
CA GLN A 154 37.31 -51.28 -24.37
C GLN A 154 36.05 -50.63 -23.77
N ASN A 155 35.40 -49.84 -24.63
CA ASN A 155 33.99 -49.43 -24.67
C ASN A 155 33.42 -48.58 -23.52
N ILE A 156 33.55 -47.27 -23.65
CA ILE A 156 32.43 -46.34 -23.36
C ILE A 156 32.35 -45.36 -24.54
N GLU A 157 31.16 -45.30 -25.13
CA GLU A 157 30.80 -44.49 -26.28
C GLU A 157 30.97 -42.99 -26.03
N ASN A 158 31.23 -42.28 -27.13
CA ASN A 158 31.36 -40.83 -27.26
C ASN A 158 30.42 -40.03 -26.35
N THR A 159 31.00 -39.18 -25.50
CA THR A 159 30.38 -37.93 -25.08
C THR A 159 31.37 -36.80 -25.37
N GLN A 160 31.11 -36.05 -26.44
CA GLN A 160 31.82 -34.80 -26.75
C GLN A 160 31.46 -33.73 -25.70
N PRO A 161 32.35 -32.76 -25.43
CA PRO A 161 32.13 -31.71 -24.45
C PRO A 161 31.17 -30.62 -24.96
N ALA A 162 30.69 -29.83 -24.01
CA ALA A 162 29.63 -28.83 -24.07
C ALA A 162 29.63 -27.87 -25.29
N ASN A 163 28.40 -27.56 -25.72
CA ASN A 163 27.99 -26.67 -26.81
C ASN A 163 28.50 -25.22 -26.60
N GLU A 164 29.34 -24.70 -27.49
CA GLU A 164 29.77 -23.29 -27.52
C GLU A 164 28.54 -22.35 -27.67
N GLU A 165 28.44 -21.33 -26.83
CA GLU A 165 27.35 -20.36 -26.85
C GLU A 165 27.48 -19.39 -28.04
N LYS A 166 26.69 -19.63 -29.10
CA LYS A 166 26.59 -18.74 -30.25
C LYS A 166 25.86 -17.44 -29.85
N MET A 167 26.55 -16.30 -29.95
CA MET A 167 25.99 -14.97 -29.66
C MET A 167 24.92 -14.57 -30.68
N PRO A 168 23.83 -13.89 -30.26
CA PRO A 168 22.79 -13.41 -31.16
C PRO A 168 23.31 -12.36 -32.14
N THR A 169 22.95 -12.50 -33.42
CA THR A 169 23.28 -11.57 -34.49
C THR A 169 22.10 -10.66 -34.80
N VAL A 170 22.32 -9.33 -34.84
CA VAL A 170 21.25 -8.34 -34.93
C VAL A 170 21.52 -7.39 -36.09
N PHE A 171 20.61 -7.30 -37.06
CA PHE A 171 20.69 -6.30 -38.12
C PHE A 171 19.93 -5.03 -37.73
N ILE A 172 20.55 -3.85 -37.86
CA ILE A 172 19.92 -2.56 -37.59
C ILE A 172 19.56 -1.88 -38.92
N SER A 173 18.27 -1.75 -39.18
CA SER A 173 17.71 -1.00 -40.31
C SER A 173 17.31 0.40 -39.86
N TYR A 174 17.74 1.44 -40.58
CA TYR A 174 17.48 2.83 -40.24
C TYR A 174 17.40 3.69 -41.51
N ALA A 175 16.75 4.85 -41.42
CA ALA A 175 16.88 5.88 -42.45
C ALA A 175 18.11 6.73 -42.19
N ARG A 176 18.74 7.23 -43.25
CA ARG A 176 19.97 8.02 -43.17
C ARG A 176 19.88 9.21 -42.19
N GLU A 177 18.69 9.80 -42.04
CA GLU A 177 18.42 10.89 -41.09
C GLU A 177 18.54 10.49 -39.61
N ASP A 178 18.39 9.19 -39.31
CA ASP A 178 18.43 8.61 -37.96
C ASP A 178 19.77 7.90 -37.66
N GLN A 179 20.80 8.19 -38.46
CA GLN A 179 22.11 7.54 -38.36
C GLN A 179 22.75 7.64 -36.97
N GLU A 180 22.58 8.76 -36.28
CA GLU A 180 23.18 8.96 -34.95
C GLU A 180 22.51 8.07 -33.89
N GLN A 181 21.19 7.91 -33.97
CA GLN A 181 20.42 6.99 -33.14
C GLN A 181 20.77 5.53 -33.46
N ALA A 182 20.95 5.20 -34.74
CA ALA A 182 21.37 3.87 -35.17
C ALA A 182 22.76 3.49 -34.63
N LYS A 183 23.73 4.41 -34.67
CA LYS A 183 25.06 4.22 -34.08
C LYS A 183 25.01 4.07 -32.57
N ARG A 184 24.14 4.82 -31.89
CA ARG A 184 23.93 4.68 -30.44
C ARG A 184 23.42 3.28 -30.11
N LEU A 185 22.38 2.83 -30.80
CA LEU A 185 21.82 1.49 -30.61
C LEU A 185 22.85 0.39 -30.92
N TYR A 186 23.64 0.54 -31.98
CA TYR A 186 24.73 -0.39 -32.31
C TYR A 186 25.71 -0.56 -31.15
N LYS A 187 26.16 0.55 -30.55
CA LYS A 187 27.09 0.51 -29.39
C LYS A 187 26.44 -0.16 -28.19
N ASP A 188 25.19 0.23 -27.88
CA ASP A 188 24.46 -0.29 -26.73
C ASP A 188 24.23 -1.81 -26.82
N LEU A 189 23.82 -2.31 -28.00
CA LEU A 189 23.66 -3.74 -28.26
C LEU A 189 24.99 -4.51 -28.19
N LYS A 190 26.09 -3.91 -28.67
CA LYS A 190 27.43 -4.51 -28.61
C LYS A 190 27.94 -4.62 -27.17
N HIS A 191 27.71 -3.60 -26.34
CA HIS A 191 28.04 -3.64 -24.90
C HIS A 191 27.22 -4.69 -24.15
N ALA A 192 25.99 -4.97 -24.59
CA ALA A 192 25.12 -5.98 -24.02
C ALA A 192 25.44 -7.43 -24.45
N GLY A 193 26.54 -7.66 -25.17
CA GLY A 193 27.00 -9.00 -25.54
C GLY A 193 26.36 -9.61 -26.79
N THR A 194 25.77 -8.77 -27.65
CA THR A 194 25.22 -9.20 -28.95
C THR A 194 26.18 -8.89 -30.10
N GLN A 195 25.93 -9.41 -31.30
CA GLN A 195 26.66 -9.10 -32.53
C GLN A 195 25.79 -8.23 -33.46
N PRO A 196 25.66 -6.92 -33.18
CA PRO A 196 24.93 -6.03 -34.06
C PRO A 196 25.71 -5.80 -35.35
N TRP A 197 24.98 -5.58 -36.44
CA TRP A 197 25.51 -5.21 -37.75
C TRP A 197 24.84 -3.92 -38.21
N LEU A 198 25.66 -2.93 -38.58
CA LEU A 198 25.25 -1.63 -39.11
C LEU A 198 26.07 -1.32 -40.37
N ASP A 199 25.40 -0.93 -41.44
CA ASP A 199 26.02 -0.76 -42.77
C ASP A 199 27.21 0.22 -42.79
N VAL A 200 27.12 1.33 -42.04
CA VAL A 200 28.18 2.34 -41.94
C VAL A 200 29.36 1.91 -41.08
N GLU A 201 29.21 0.87 -40.25
CA GLU A 201 30.28 0.36 -39.37
C GLU A 201 30.90 -0.93 -39.94
N ASP A 202 30.10 -1.81 -40.54
CA ASP A 202 30.50 -3.20 -40.85
C ASP A 202 30.61 -3.52 -42.35
N LEU A 203 30.23 -2.62 -43.26
CA LEU A 203 30.39 -2.83 -44.70
C LEU A 203 31.82 -2.48 -45.17
N LEU A 204 32.50 -3.44 -45.80
CA LEU A 204 33.89 -3.23 -46.25
C LEU A 204 33.96 -2.39 -47.55
N PRO A 205 34.95 -1.49 -47.69
CA PRO A 205 35.17 -0.76 -48.94
C PRO A 205 35.36 -1.72 -50.14
N GLY A 206 34.56 -1.53 -51.20
CA GLY A 206 34.57 -2.38 -52.39
C GLY A 206 33.62 -3.58 -52.36
N GLN A 207 32.95 -3.85 -51.24
CA GLN A 207 31.93 -4.90 -51.14
C GLN A 207 30.65 -4.48 -51.88
N LYS A 208 30.02 -5.41 -52.63
CA LYS A 208 28.72 -5.16 -53.27
C LYS A 208 27.62 -5.03 -52.21
N TRP A 209 27.32 -3.80 -51.82
CA TRP A 209 26.42 -3.46 -50.70
C TRP A 209 25.07 -4.19 -50.72
N ARG A 210 24.40 -4.29 -51.89
CA ARG A 210 23.09 -5.00 -51.99
C ARG A 210 23.19 -6.48 -51.65
N ALA A 211 24.25 -7.15 -52.09
CA ALA A 211 24.45 -8.58 -51.83
C ALA A 211 24.86 -8.82 -50.37
N ALA A 212 25.66 -7.91 -49.80
CA ALA A 212 26.07 -7.95 -48.40
C ALA A 212 24.86 -7.80 -47.48
N ILE A 213 24.04 -6.76 -47.65
CA ILE A 213 22.84 -6.52 -46.83
C ILE A 213 21.89 -7.72 -46.90
N ARG A 214 21.59 -8.21 -48.11
CA ARG A 214 20.70 -9.38 -48.28
C ARG A 214 21.24 -10.63 -47.57
N GLN A 215 22.55 -10.87 -47.66
CA GLN A 215 23.17 -12.01 -46.99
C GLN A 215 23.21 -11.83 -45.47
N THR A 216 23.43 -10.61 -44.99
CA THR A 216 23.44 -10.31 -43.55
C THR A 216 22.05 -10.48 -42.97
N ILE A 217 21.01 -9.88 -43.56
CA ILE A 217 19.61 -10.03 -43.09
C ILE A 217 19.26 -11.51 -42.96
N ARG A 218 19.54 -12.34 -43.97
CA ARG A 218 19.27 -13.80 -43.95
C ARG A 218 20.07 -14.59 -42.91
N LYS A 219 21.17 -14.02 -42.40
CA LYS A 219 22.01 -14.65 -41.37
C LYS A 219 21.74 -14.09 -39.97
N SER A 220 20.99 -13.00 -39.88
CA SER A 220 20.66 -12.33 -38.63
C SER A 220 19.52 -13.05 -37.92
N ASP A 221 19.69 -13.22 -36.61
CA ASP A 221 18.66 -13.81 -35.75
C ASP A 221 17.54 -12.79 -35.48
N PHE A 222 17.89 -11.50 -35.46
CA PHE A 222 16.98 -10.39 -35.19
C PHE A 222 17.19 -9.25 -36.19
N VAL A 223 16.11 -8.55 -36.53
CA VAL A 223 16.14 -7.33 -37.34
C VAL A 223 15.42 -6.21 -36.59
N VAL A 224 16.16 -5.16 -36.21
CA VAL A 224 15.59 -3.96 -35.56
C VAL A 224 15.38 -2.88 -36.61
N ILE A 225 14.17 -2.35 -36.71
CA ILE A 225 13.81 -1.31 -37.68
C ILE A 225 13.54 0.00 -36.95
N LEU A 226 14.39 1.00 -37.18
CA LEU A 226 14.22 2.34 -36.61
C LEU A 226 13.21 3.17 -37.40
N LEU A 227 12.18 3.66 -36.72
CA LEU A 227 11.08 4.44 -37.27
C LEU A 227 11.06 5.83 -36.64
N SER A 228 11.00 6.88 -37.45
CA SER A 228 10.88 8.26 -37.02
C SER A 228 9.97 9.05 -37.96
N SER A 229 9.47 10.19 -37.51
CA SER A 229 8.75 11.15 -38.34
C SER A 229 9.58 11.66 -39.54
N ARG A 230 10.91 11.51 -39.47
CA ARG A 230 11.85 11.87 -40.55
C ARG A 230 12.09 10.71 -41.51
N SER A 231 12.04 9.46 -41.03
CA SER A 231 12.16 8.26 -41.85
C SER A 231 10.89 7.93 -42.64
N ILE A 232 9.74 8.49 -42.24
CA ILE A 232 8.43 8.34 -42.88
C ILE A 232 7.91 9.72 -43.33
N SER A 233 8.47 10.28 -44.41
CA SER A 233 8.04 11.60 -44.89
C SER A 233 6.92 11.49 -45.94
N LYS A 234 5.69 11.86 -45.52
CA LYS A 234 4.50 12.21 -46.33
C LYS A 234 3.97 11.16 -47.33
N GLN A 235 2.67 10.83 -47.17
CA GLN A 235 1.82 10.07 -48.10
C GLN A 235 2.54 8.97 -48.90
N GLY A 236 2.78 7.84 -48.23
CA GLY A 236 2.86 6.54 -48.92
C GLY A 236 4.21 6.12 -49.51
N PHE A 237 5.33 6.74 -49.15
CA PHE A 237 6.65 6.21 -49.50
C PHE A 237 7.59 6.20 -48.30
N VAL A 238 7.82 4.99 -47.78
CA VAL A 238 8.99 4.66 -46.96
C VAL A 238 10.26 4.98 -47.77
N GLN A 239 11.29 5.56 -47.15
CA GLN A 239 12.51 5.93 -47.87
C GLN A 239 13.18 4.72 -48.55
N ALA A 240 13.96 4.99 -49.61
CA ALA A 240 14.56 3.97 -50.48
C ALA A 240 15.50 2.99 -49.78
N GLU A 241 15.95 3.23 -48.55
CA GLU A 241 16.74 2.27 -47.75
C GLU A 241 15.84 1.33 -46.96
N LEU A 242 14.85 1.87 -46.25
CA LEU A 242 13.87 1.06 -45.50
C LEU A 242 13.01 0.20 -46.45
N ASN A 243 12.60 0.72 -47.62
CA ASN A 243 11.90 -0.06 -48.66
C ASN A 243 12.72 -1.26 -49.16
N LYS A 244 14.04 -1.12 -49.25
CA LYS A 244 14.92 -2.22 -49.71
C LYS A 244 15.14 -3.26 -48.63
N ALA A 245 15.18 -2.85 -47.35
CA ALA A 245 15.18 -3.79 -46.23
C ALA A 245 13.85 -4.55 -46.17
N MET A 246 12.72 -3.85 -46.34
CA MET A 246 11.38 -4.45 -46.38
C MET A 246 11.21 -5.41 -47.57
N GLU A 247 11.70 -5.07 -48.78
CA GLU A 247 11.70 -5.98 -49.95
C GLU A 247 12.43 -7.30 -49.66
N VAL A 248 13.55 -7.25 -48.92
CA VAL A 248 14.28 -8.47 -48.52
C VAL A 248 13.55 -9.24 -47.42
N LEU A 249 12.86 -8.54 -46.51
CA LEU A 249 12.10 -9.15 -45.42
C LEU A 249 10.80 -9.81 -45.91
N GLU A 250 10.16 -9.26 -46.95
CA GLU A 250 9.00 -9.86 -47.63
C GLU A 250 9.35 -11.14 -48.41
N GLU A 251 10.61 -11.28 -48.86
CA GLU A 251 11.12 -12.51 -49.51
C GLU A 251 11.43 -13.64 -48.51
N ILE A 252 11.37 -13.37 -47.20
CA ILE A 252 11.72 -14.31 -46.12
C ILE A 252 10.41 -14.76 -45.43
N PRO A 253 10.19 -16.06 -45.19
CA PRO A 253 9.02 -16.52 -44.45
C PRO A 253 8.92 -15.81 -43.09
N ALA A 254 7.71 -15.37 -42.71
CA ALA A 254 7.47 -14.60 -41.47
C ALA A 254 7.97 -15.31 -40.18
N ASP A 255 8.20 -16.63 -40.25
CA ASP A 255 8.64 -17.47 -39.13
C ASP A 255 10.18 -17.60 -39.00
N ASP A 256 10.97 -17.08 -39.94
CA ASP A 256 12.42 -17.31 -39.99
C ASP A 256 13.27 -16.19 -39.34
N ILE A 257 12.77 -14.96 -39.25
CA ILE A 257 13.51 -13.81 -38.67
C ILE A 257 12.59 -13.00 -37.75
N PHE A 258 13.06 -12.74 -36.52
CA PHE A 258 12.29 -11.95 -35.55
C PHE A 258 12.49 -10.44 -35.78
N MET A 259 11.43 -9.76 -36.20
CA MET A 259 11.43 -8.32 -36.50
C MET A 259 11.01 -7.47 -35.30
N ILE A 260 11.74 -6.39 -35.03
CA ILE A 260 11.49 -5.46 -33.92
C ILE A 260 11.36 -4.04 -34.46
N PRO A 261 10.13 -3.52 -34.65
CA PRO A 261 9.91 -2.10 -34.94
C PRO A 261 10.25 -1.24 -33.72
N ALA A 262 11.10 -0.23 -33.88
CA ALA A 262 11.55 0.65 -32.80
C ALA A 262 11.35 2.12 -33.19
N ARG A 263 10.43 2.81 -32.52
CA ARG A 263 10.11 4.21 -32.78
C ARG A 263 11.09 5.14 -32.03
N LEU A 264 11.55 6.17 -32.73
CA LEU A 264 12.47 7.22 -32.23
C LEU A 264 11.74 8.52 -31.86
N ASP A 265 10.50 8.69 -32.31
CA ASP A 265 9.59 9.78 -31.96
C ASP A 265 8.13 9.32 -32.06
N ASP A 266 7.19 10.18 -31.66
CA ASP A 266 5.75 9.86 -31.65
C ASP A 266 5.15 9.88 -33.06
N ILE A 267 5.55 8.89 -33.85
CA ILE A 267 5.05 8.64 -35.20
C ILE A 267 3.95 7.59 -35.17
N ARG A 268 2.88 7.82 -35.95
CA ARG A 268 1.89 6.80 -36.26
C ARG A 268 2.38 5.98 -37.45
N VAL A 269 2.65 4.70 -37.21
CA VAL A 269 3.10 3.77 -38.24
C VAL A 269 1.93 3.46 -39.17
N SER A 270 2.10 3.71 -40.47
CA SER A 270 1.04 3.54 -41.49
C SER A 270 1.30 2.39 -42.46
N HIS A 271 2.36 1.60 -42.24
CA HIS A 271 2.74 0.49 -43.11
C HIS A 271 2.06 -0.79 -42.64
N GLU A 272 1.37 -1.50 -43.55
CA GLU A 272 0.49 -2.65 -43.24
C GLU A 272 1.19 -3.73 -42.40
N THR A 273 2.36 -4.21 -42.84
CA THR A 273 3.16 -5.21 -42.11
C THR A 273 3.66 -4.73 -40.74
N LEU A 274 3.91 -3.42 -40.58
CA LEU A 274 4.44 -2.87 -39.33
C LEU A 274 3.32 -2.48 -38.35
N MET A 275 2.08 -2.33 -38.83
CA MET A 275 0.90 -2.13 -37.96
C MET A 275 0.48 -3.41 -37.25
N GLU A 276 0.76 -4.57 -37.86
CA GLU A 276 0.48 -5.89 -37.26
C GLU A 276 1.53 -6.31 -36.23
N LEU A 277 2.68 -5.62 -36.18
CA LEU A 277 3.77 -5.90 -35.25
C LEU A 277 3.74 -4.92 -34.07
N ASN A 278 3.97 -5.45 -32.87
CA ASN A 278 4.14 -4.60 -31.70
C ASN A 278 5.48 -3.84 -31.78
N HIS A 279 5.48 -2.55 -31.45
CA HIS A 279 6.67 -1.70 -31.52
C HIS A 279 7.25 -1.38 -30.14
N VAL A 280 8.51 -0.99 -30.11
CA VAL A 280 9.20 -0.47 -28.93
C VAL A 280 9.43 1.03 -29.11
N ASP A 281 9.17 1.81 -28.08
CA ASP A 281 9.51 3.23 -28.07
C ASP A 281 10.88 3.44 -27.43
N LEU A 282 11.82 4.03 -28.16
CA LEU A 282 13.11 4.52 -27.67
C LEU A 282 13.03 5.99 -27.21
N PHE A 283 11.81 6.53 -27.11
CA PHE A 283 11.48 7.87 -26.64
C PHE A 283 10.25 7.78 -25.70
N PRO A 284 10.07 8.73 -24.77
CA PRO A 284 11.06 9.72 -24.35
C PRO A 284 12.25 9.08 -23.60
N ASP A 285 12.13 7.81 -23.20
CA ASP A 285 13.12 7.07 -22.43
C ASP A 285 13.82 6.01 -23.29
N TRP A 286 15.06 6.30 -23.67
CA TRP A 286 15.90 5.40 -24.47
C TRP A 286 16.27 4.12 -23.73
N GLU A 287 16.56 4.21 -22.43
CA GLU A 287 17.05 3.08 -21.64
C GLU A 287 15.94 2.05 -21.42
N ALA A 288 14.74 2.51 -21.11
CA ALA A 288 13.56 1.64 -21.00
C ALA A 288 13.24 0.93 -22.33
N GLY A 289 13.36 1.64 -23.46
CA GLY A 289 13.19 1.05 -24.79
C GLY A 289 14.28 0.02 -25.12
N LEU A 290 15.55 0.34 -24.85
CA LEU A 290 16.67 -0.57 -25.05
C LEU A 290 16.52 -1.86 -24.25
N LEU A 291 16.09 -1.77 -22.98
CA LEU A 291 15.86 -2.95 -22.14
C LEU A 291 14.78 -3.89 -22.71
N LYS A 292 13.74 -3.34 -23.36
CA LYS A 292 12.73 -4.15 -24.06
C LYS A 292 13.31 -4.88 -25.25
N ILE A 293 14.17 -4.22 -26.03
CA ILE A 293 14.89 -4.84 -27.16
C ILE A 293 15.81 -5.96 -26.66
N LEU A 294 16.61 -5.70 -25.63
CA LEU A 294 17.53 -6.68 -25.06
C LEU A 294 16.80 -7.88 -24.42
N LYS A 295 15.62 -7.66 -23.82
CA LYS A 295 14.77 -8.74 -23.30
C LYS A 295 14.30 -9.69 -24.41
N VAL A 296 14.24 -9.26 -25.67
CA VAL A 296 13.90 -10.15 -26.79
C VAL A 296 15.16 -10.88 -27.29
N ILE A 297 16.28 -10.16 -27.37
CA ILE A 297 17.50 -10.64 -28.05
C ILE A 297 18.36 -11.54 -27.16
N ILE A 298 18.46 -11.26 -25.86
CA ILE A 298 19.38 -11.97 -24.94
C ILE A 298 18.84 -13.33 -24.45
N PRO A 299 17.56 -13.51 -24.09
CA PRO A 299 17.10 -14.79 -23.55
C PRO A 299 16.80 -15.87 -24.61
N ASN A 300 16.83 -15.56 -25.91
CA ASN A 300 16.60 -16.51 -27.00
C ASN A 300 17.89 -16.76 -27.79
N ARG A 301 18.57 -17.89 -27.54
CA ARG A 301 19.62 -18.43 -28.43
C ARG A 301 19.07 -18.60 -29.86
N PRO A 302 19.93 -18.48 -30.90
CA PRO A 302 19.53 -18.20 -32.28
C PRO A 302 18.58 -19.23 -32.90
N PRO A 303 17.58 -18.82 -33.71
CA PRO A 303 16.72 -19.72 -34.47
C PRO A 303 17.55 -20.41 -35.56
N GLY A 304 17.71 -21.72 -35.43
CA GLY A 304 18.45 -22.51 -36.41
C GLY A 304 18.68 -23.92 -35.92
N ILE A 305 17.63 -24.75 -35.96
CA ILE A 305 17.60 -26.15 -36.46
C ILE A 305 16.21 -26.69 -36.12
N SER A 306 15.51 -27.10 -37.19
CA SER A 306 14.22 -27.78 -37.27
C SER A 306 13.76 -28.52 -36.00
N GLY A 307 12.79 -27.91 -35.32
CA GLY A 307 11.91 -28.56 -34.37
C GLY A 307 10.81 -27.57 -34.09
N ARG A 308 9.59 -27.84 -34.57
CA ARG A 308 8.42 -27.00 -34.26
C ARG A 308 8.46 -26.67 -32.77
N PRO A 309 8.40 -25.40 -32.36
CA PRO A 309 8.13 -25.12 -30.97
C PRO A 309 6.76 -25.74 -30.72
N VAL A 310 6.74 -26.78 -29.89
CA VAL A 310 5.55 -27.01 -29.08
C VAL A 310 5.39 -25.68 -28.35
N ILE A 311 4.35 -24.93 -28.72
CA ILE A 311 3.88 -23.82 -27.91
C ILE A 311 3.46 -24.50 -26.61
N GLU A 312 4.40 -24.64 -25.67
CA GLU A 312 4.03 -24.82 -24.29
C GLU A 312 3.29 -23.53 -23.92
N GLU A 313 2.03 -23.72 -23.54
CA GLU A 313 1.13 -22.70 -23.00
C GLU A 313 1.88 -21.70 -22.11
N PRO A 314 1.47 -20.42 -22.11
CA PRO A 314 2.25 -19.33 -21.55
C PRO A 314 2.68 -19.66 -20.12
N ARG A 315 3.97 -19.90 -19.94
CA ARG A 315 4.57 -19.97 -18.60
C ARG A 315 4.50 -18.54 -18.03
N PRO A 316 3.90 -18.34 -16.84
CA PRO A 316 3.74 -17.02 -16.25
C PRO A 316 5.09 -16.33 -16.05
N TYR A 317 5.21 -15.06 -16.47
CA TYR A 317 6.41 -14.23 -16.35
C TYR A 317 6.59 -13.65 -14.93
N VAL A 318 6.46 -14.48 -13.90
CA VAL A 318 6.96 -14.15 -12.57
C VAL A 318 7.76 -15.33 -12.05
N LEU A 319 9.06 -15.13 -11.80
CA LEU A 319 9.84 -16.15 -11.10
C LEU A 319 9.19 -16.33 -9.72
N PRO A 320 9.03 -17.55 -9.19
CA PRO A 320 8.31 -17.78 -7.93
C PRO A 320 8.82 -16.95 -6.73
N HIS A 321 10.05 -16.43 -6.77
CA HIS A 321 10.62 -15.55 -5.74
C HIS A 321 10.21 -14.06 -5.88
N ASP A 322 9.75 -13.62 -7.06
CA ASP A 322 9.26 -12.27 -7.31
C ASP A 322 7.76 -12.12 -6.94
N ILE A 323 7.07 -13.24 -6.68
CA ILE A 323 5.67 -13.25 -6.24
C ILE A 323 5.61 -13.04 -4.72
N LEU A 324 5.78 -11.80 -4.27
CA LEU A 324 5.58 -11.42 -2.87
C LEU A 324 4.17 -11.80 -2.40
N GLN A 325 4.06 -12.33 -1.17
CA GLN A 325 2.78 -12.65 -0.58
C GLN A 325 1.96 -11.36 -0.41
N PRO A 326 0.69 -11.31 -0.85
CA PRO A 326 -0.11 -10.10 -0.74
C PRO A 326 -0.39 -9.77 0.73
N GLY A 327 0.04 -8.59 1.15
CA GLY A 327 -0.16 -8.09 2.51
C GLY A 327 0.51 -6.74 2.71
N GLY A 328 -0.14 -5.83 3.44
CA GLY A 328 0.39 -4.48 3.66
C GLY A 328 0.47 -3.62 2.38
N ALA A 329 1.26 -2.55 2.45
CA ALA A 329 1.52 -1.69 1.31
C ALA A 329 2.56 -2.33 0.37
N MET A 330 2.39 -2.13 -0.94
CA MET A 330 3.34 -2.66 -1.94
C MET A 330 4.64 -1.86 -1.95
N ASP A 331 5.78 -2.55 -2.08
CA ASP A 331 7.10 -1.93 -2.27
C ASP A 331 7.09 -0.92 -3.39
N VAL A 332 7.76 0.21 -3.23
CA VAL A 332 7.70 1.36 -4.17
C VAL A 332 8.08 0.98 -5.60
N ASP A 333 9.03 0.06 -5.76
CA ASP A 333 9.54 -0.42 -7.06
C ASP A 333 8.82 -1.69 -7.56
N SER A 334 7.76 -2.11 -6.87
CA SER A 334 7.01 -3.31 -7.26
C SER A 334 6.38 -3.14 -8.65
N ARG A 335 6.71 -4.09 -9.54
CA ARG A 335 6.13 -4.22 -10.88
C ARG A 335 4.63 -4.51 -10.88
N LEU A 336 4.10 -4.93 -9.73
CA LEU A 336 2.69 -5.26 -9.54
C LEU A 336 1.84 -4.02 -9.22
N TYR A 337 2.41 -2.81 -9.22
CA TYR A 337 1.61 -1.60 -9.07
C TYR A 337 1.06 -1.10 -10.40
N ILE A 338 -0.27 -0.91 -10.46
CA ILE A 338 -0.92 -0.22 -11.57
C ILE A 338 -1.06 1.25 -11.21
N ARG A 339 -0.47 2.12 -12.04
CA ARG A 339 -0.76 3.56 -12.02
C ARG A 339 -2.16 3.77 -12.58
N ARG A 340 -3.02 4.39 -11.79
CA ARG A 340 -4.41 4.70 -12.11
C ARG A 340 -4.58 6.18 -12.39
N GLN A 341 -5.74 6.58 -12.88
CA GLN A 341 -6.06 8.00 -13.07
C GLN A 341 -5.92 8.81 -11.76
N ALA A 342 -6.26 8.20 -10.62
CA ALA A 342 -6.12 8.79 -9.31
C ALA A 342 -4.67 9.18 -8.97
N ASP A 343 -3.65 8.46 -9.46
CA ASP A 343 -2.23 8.83 -9.26
C ASP A 343 -1.93 10.20 -9.88
N ALA A 344 -2.37 10.40 -11.12
CA ALA A 344 -2.19 11.65 -11.84
C ALA A 344 -2.99 12.79 -11.18
N ASP A 345 -4.20 12.50 -10.70
CA ASP A 345 -5.05 13.48 -10.03
C ASP A 345 -4.49 13.95 -8.68
N VAL A 346 -3.92 13.02 -7.90
CA VAL A 346 -3.21 13.36 -6.66
C VAL A 346 -1.99 14.22 -6.98
N LEU A 347 -1.16 13.81 -7.94
CA LEU A 347 0.05 14.54 -8.32
C LEU A 347 -0.27 15.96 -8.81
N ASP A 348 -1.27 16.13 -9.67
CA ASP A 348 -1.76 17.45 -10.10
C ASP A 348 -2.24 18.28 -8.90
N GLY A 349 -3.03 17.67 -8.01
CA GLY A 349 -3.60 18.34 -6.83
C GLY A 349 -2.52 18.88 -5.88
N VAL A 350 -1.48 18.08 -5.58
CA VAL A 350 -0.38 18.50 -4.71
C VAL A 350 0.62 19.42 -5.42
N SER A 351 0.69 19.42 -6.75
CA SER A 351 1.57 20.31 -7.51
C SER A 351 1.09 21.76 -7.55
N ARG A 352 -0.21 21.99 -7.39
CA ARG A 352 -0.79 23.35 -7.34
C ARG A 352 -0.26 24.15 -6.15
N HIS A 353 -0.16 25.48 -6.31
CA HIS A 353 0.19 26.36 -5.18
C HIS A 353 -0.83 26.20 -4.04
N ARG A 354 -0.34 26.00 -2.80
CA ARG A 354 -1.19 25.61 -1.66
C ARG A 354 -2.05 24.38 -1.97
N GLY A 355 -1.49 23.39 -2.66
CA GLY A 355 -2.20 22.15 -2.96
C GLY A 355 -2.59 21.42 -1.68
N MET A 356 -3.87 21.05 -1.58
CA MET A 356 -4.36 20.13 -0.57
C MET A 356 -5.22 19.08 -1.25
N VAL A 357 -4.92 17.81 -0.98
CA VAL A 357 -5.58 16.66 -1.54
C VAL A 357 -6.05 15.75 -0.42
N THR A 358 -7.30 15.33 -0.48
CA THR A 358 -7.84 14.24 0.33
C THR A 358 -7.95 13.02 -0.56
N LEU A 359 -7.13 12.01 -0.29
CA LEU A 359 -7.20 10.68 -0.90
C LEU A 359 -8.14 9.81 -0.08
N GLN A 360 -9.33 9.57 -0.60
CA GLN A 360 -10.36 8.76 0.06
C GLN A 360 -10.52 7.42 -0.64
N GLY A 361 -10.77 6.35 0.09
CA GLY A 361 -11.18 5.09 -0.51
C GLY A 361 -11.23 3.97 0.52
N PRO A 362 -11.98 2.88 0.28
CA PRO A 362 -12.07 1.79 1.24
C PRO A 362 -10.71 1.23 1.68
N ARG A 363 -10.67 0.53 2.82
CA ARG A 363 -9.45 -0.19 3.23
C ARG A 363 -9.00 -1.15 2.11
N GLN A 364 -7.69 -1.31 1.99
CA GLN A 364 -7.05 -2.23 1.02
C GLN A 364 -7.30 -1.92 -0.47
N THR A 365 -7.67 -0.68 -0.83
CA THR A 365 -7.72 -0.23 -2.24
C THR A 365 -6.38 0.33 -2.76
N GLY A 366 -5.33 0.27 -1.95
CA GLY A 366 -3.98 0.70 -2.34
C GLY A 366 -3.64 2.16 -2.06
N LYS A 367 -4.35 2.82 -1.13
CA LYS A 367 -4.08 4.21 -0.70
C LYS A 367 -2.64 4.40 -0.21
N THR A 368 -2.22 3.60 0.76
CA THR A 368 -0.84 3.64 1.28
C THR A 368 0.18 3.30 0.20
N SER A 369 -0.07 2.30 -0.67
CA SER A 369 0.83 1.97 -1.78
C SER A 369 1.02 3.15 -2.76
N MET A 370 -0.05 3.89 -3.06
CA MET A 370 -0.01 5.11 -3.87
C MET A 370 0.77 6.23 -3.17
N LEU A 371 0.46 6.47 -1.89
CA LEU A 371 1.09 7.52 -1.09
C LEU A 371 2.59 7.26 -0.95
N LEU A 372 3.02 6.03 -0.66
CA LEU A 372 4.44 5.66 -0.57
C LEU A 372 5.18 5.83 -1.90
N ARG A 373 4.52 5.59 -3.05
CA ARG A 373 5.09 5.86 -4.37
C ARG A 373 5.26 7.33 -4.63
N LEU A 374 4.23 8.13 -4.36
CA LEU A 374 4.34 9.58 -4.45
C LEU A 374 5.46 10.09 -3.55
N TYR A 375 5.57 9.58 -2.32
CA TYR A 375 6.65 9.91 -1.40
C TYR A 375 8.03 9.55 -1.97
N ALA A 376 8.19 8.34 -2.52
CA ALA A 376 9.45 7.90 -3.13
C ALA A 376 9.81 8.71 -4.39
N ASP A 377 8.86 8.93 -5.29
CA ASP A 377 9.03 9.79 -6.46
C ASP A 377 9.38 11.23 -6.04
N ALA A 378 8.75 11.74 -4.99
CA ALA A 378 9.01 13.07 -4.45
C ALA A 378 10.40 13.22 -3.81
N ARG A 379 11.07 12.14 -3.42
CA ARG A 379 12.44 12.16 -2.88
C ARG A 379 13.53 12.18 -3.94
N LYS A 380 13.18 11.91 -5.20
CA LYS A 380 14.16 11.88 -6.29
C LYS A 380 14.69 13.30 -6.58
N PRO A 381 15.96 13.46 -7.02
CA PRO A 381 16.58 14.78 -7.21
C PRO A 381 15.82 15.71 -8.17
N GLU A 382 15.11 15.15 -9.14
CA GLU A 382 14.31 15.87 -10.12
C GLU A 382 12.97 16.40 -9.57
N SER A 383 12.52 15.90 -8.42
CA SER A 383 11.28 16.35 -7.79
C SER A 383 11.47 17.73 -7.14
N PRO A 384 10.49 18.65 -7.30
CA PRO A 384 10.52 19.93 -6.60
C PRO A 384 10.12 19.79 -5.13
N PHE A 385 9.65 18.63 -4.68
CA PHE A 385 9.12 18.47 -3.33
C PHE A 385 10.17 18.01 -2.33
N ARG A 386 9.96 18.43 -1.09
CA ARG A 386 10.57 17.85 0.10
C ARG A 386 9.49 17.07 0.85
N PRO A 387 9.37 15.75 0.62
CA PRO A 387 8.25 15.00 1.17
C PRO A 387 8.49 14.59 2.63
N VAL A 388 7.41 14.60 3.41
CA VAL A 388 7.34 14.07 4.77
C VAL A 388 6.12 13.19 4.86
N ILE A 389 6.27 11.97 5.36
CA ILE A 389 5.14 11.07 5.63
C ILE A 389 4.94 10.89 7.13
N VAL A 390 3.70 11.00 7.59
CA VAL A 390 3.30 10.72 8.97
C VAL A 390 2.23 9.63 8.94
N ASP A 391 2.56 8.46 9.46
CA ASP A 391 1.62 7.36 9.64
C ASP A 391 0.96 7.43 11.03
N PHE A 392 -0.38 7.50 11.05
CA PHE A 392 -1.17 7.50 12.29
C PHE A 392 -1.48 6.09 12.79
N GLN A 393 -1.24 5.03 12.01
CA GLN A 393 -1.51 3.64 12.39
C GLN A 393 -0.38 3.04 13.22
N GLY A 394 0.89 3.21 12.82
CA GLY A 394 2.04 2.58 13.48
C GLY A 394 2.46 3.19 14.83
N ARG A 395 1.73 4.18 15.37
CA ARG A 395 2.15 4.96 16.55
C ARG A 395 1.30 4.65 17.78
N SER A 396 1.97 4.20 18.85
CA SER A 396 1.37 3.87 20.16
C SER A 396 0.55 5.04 20.76
N GLY A 397 -0.60 4.71 21.35
CA GLY A 397 -1.68 5.62 21.74
C GLY A 397 -1.35 6.74 22.75
N THR A 398 -0.13 6.81 23.29
CA THR A 398 0.27 7.87 24.24
C THR A 398 0.54 9.22 23.56
N ARG A 399 0.92 9.25 22.27
CA ARG A 399 1.22 10.50 21.54
C ARG A 399 -0.01 11.21 20.96
N PHE A 400 -1.17 10.54 20.88
CA PHE A 400 -2.40 11.14 20.34
C PHE A 400 -3.39 11.63 21.41
N GLY A 401 -2.95 11.81 22.66
CA GLY A 401 -3.81 12.24 23.77
C GLY A 401 -4.17 13.73 23.78
N SER A 402 -3.43 14.59 23.07
CA SER A 402 -3.67 16.04 23.04
C SER A 402 -3.21 16.66 21.73
N LEU A 403 -3.73 17.84 21.39
CA LEU A 403 -3.33 18.55 20.18
C LEU A 403 -1.82 18.85 20.13
N ALA A 404 -1.24 19.22 21.28
CA ALA A 404 0.20 19.49 21.38
C ALA A 404 1.04 18.23 21.08
N THR A 405 0.67 17.08 21.63
CA THR A 405 1.44 15.83 21.44
C THR A 405 1.34 15.30 20.00
N ILE A 406 0.19 15.50 19.33
CA ILE A 406 0.02 15.15 17.91
C ILE A 406 0.93 16.01 17.04
N TRP A 407 0.89 17.34 17.21
CA TRP A 407 1.73 18.24 16.44
C TRP A 407 3.22 18.07 16.74
N GLN A 408 3.58 17.74 17.98
CA GLN A 408 4.95 17.38 18.31
C GLN A 408 5.39 16.16 17.49
N ALA A 409 4.57 15.10 17.46
CA ALA A 409 4.89 13.89 16.71
C ALA A 409 4.96 14.12 15.19
N ILE A 410 4.22 15.10 14.65
CA ILE A 410 4.34 15.52 13.25
C ILE A 410 5.66 16.28 13.03
N VAL A 411 5.97 17.25 13.89
CA VAL A 411 7.19 18.05 13.78
C VAL A 411 8.46 17.21 13.99
N ASP A 412 8.44 16.25 14.93
CA ASP A 412 9.50 15.25 15.10
C ASP A 412 9.80 14.52 13.78
N GLU A 413 8.74 14.12 13.07
CA GLU A 413 8.85 13.39 11.80
C GLU A 413 9.36 14.29 10.68
N MET A 414 8.90 15.55 10.64
CA MET A 414 9.43 16.55 9.70
C MET A 414 10.92 16.80 9.95
N ASP A 415 11.35 16.96 11.21
CA ASP A 415 12.75 17.22 11.55
C ASP A 415 13.67 16.08 11.15
N SER A 416 13.23 14.85 11.42
CA SER A 416 13.92 13.62 11.05
C SER A 416 14.00 13.44 9.53
N GLN A 417 12.86 13.44 8.82
CA GLN A 417 12.82 13.13 7.39
C GLN A 417 13.43 14.21 6.50
N LEU A 418 13.34 15.47 6.92
CA LEU A 418 13.99 16.59 6.21
C LEU A 418 15.47 16.73 6.57
N GLY A 419 15.99 15.94 7.52
CA GLY A 419 17.40 16.01 7.95
C GLY A 419 17.78 17.34 8.59
N ILE A 420 16.84 17.98 9.29
CA ILE A 420 17.03 19.32 9.86
C ILE A 420 17.80 19.24 11.19
N GLY A 421 17.44 18.28 12.06
CA GLY A 421 18.11 18.05 13.34
C GLY A 421 18.10 19.26 14.28
N ALA A 422 17.09 20.13 14.18
CA ALA A 422 17.03 21.38 14.94
C ALA A 422 16.02 21.31 16.09
N LEU A 423 15.21 20.26 16.18
CA LEU A 423 14.22 20.14 17.24
C LEU A 423 14.88 19.76 18.56
N ASP A 424 14.95 20.71 19.48
CA ASP A 424 15.41 20.52 20.86
C ASP A 424 14.38 21.00 21.88
N ASP A 425 14.62 20.70 23.16
CA ASP A 425 13.76 21.11 24.28
C ASP A 425 13.65 22.64 24.43
N ALA A 426 14.58 23.41 23.83
CA ALA A 426 14.55 24.87 23.85
C ALA A 426 13.61 25.46 22.78
N LEU A 427 13.44 24.76 21.66
CA LEU A 427 12.53 25.10 20.57
C LEU A 427 11.09 24.65 20.80
N TRP A 428 10.91 23.41 21.29
CA TRP A 428 9.59 22.91 21.62
C TRP A 428 9.27 23.17 23.10
N ASN A 429 8.71 24.35 23.39
CA ASN A 429 8.31 24.68 24.76
C ASN A 429 6.97 23.99 25.09
N PRO A 430 6.91 23.01 26.02
CA PRO A 430 5.67 22.30 26.35
C PRO A 430 4.62 23.19 27.02
N LYS A 431 5.03 24.34 27.57
CA LYS A 431 4.14 25.33 28.20
C LYS A 431 3.61 26.36 27.19
N ALA A 432 4.16 26.41 25.98
CA ALA A 432 3.69 27.30 24.93
C ALA A 432 2.51 26.69 24.16
N ASN A 433 1.72 27.56 23.52
CA ASN A 433 0.69 27.11 22.58
C ASN A 433 1.35 26.34 21.42
N TYR A 434 0.80 25.18 21.05
CA TYR A 434 1.27 24.35 19.95
C TYR A 434 1.46 25.15 18.65
N ASP A 435 0.55 26.09 18.35
CA ASP A 435 0.62 26.93 17.15
C ASP A 435 1.95 27.69 17.08
N ARG A 436 2.40 28.25 18.21
CA ARG A 436 3.67 28.98 18.28
C ARG A 436 4.87 28.06 18.06
N ASN A 437 4.83 26.84 18.59
CA ASN A 437 5.91 25.87 18.42
C ASN A 437 5.99 25.42 16.95
N VAL A 438 4.86 25.02 16.36
CA VAL A 438 4.79 24.57 14.97
C VAL A 438 5.18 25.69 14.01
N THR A 439 4.59 26.88 14.15
CA THR A 439 4.90 28.02 13.28
C THR A 439 6.35 28.46 13.40
N GLY A 440 6.88 28.57 14.63
CA GLY A 440 8.27 28.92 14.88
C GLY A 440 9.25 27.91 14.27
N TYR A 441 8.93 26.63 14.33
CA TYR A 441 9.75 25.57 13.71
C TYR A 441 9.72 25.68 12.18
N LEU A 442 8.52 25.71 11.59
CA LEU A 442 8.35 25.73 10.13
C LEU A 442 8.96 26.98 9.50
N ASP A 443 8.69 28.17 10.05
CA ASP A 443 9.20 29.42 9.48
C ASP A 443 10.73 29.47 9.51
N ARG A 444 11.36 29.10 10.63
CA ARG A 444 12.81 29.26 10.84
C ARG A 444 13.65 28.16 10.21
N PHE A 445 13.17 26.92 10.20
CA PHE A 445 13.98 25.78 9.82
C PHE A 445 13.53 25.10 8.53
N VAL A 446 12.23 25.15 8.22
CA VAL A 446 11.68 24.49 7.04
C VAL A 446 11.59 25.45 5.86
N PHE A 447 11.01 26.64 6.05
CA PHE A 447 10.75 27.60 4.97
C PHE A 447 11.89 28.58 4.73
N ALA A 448 12.64 29.00 5.76
CA ALA A 448 13.75 29.95 5.58
C ALA A 448 15.01 29.34 4.96
N LYS A 449 15.20 28.01 5.09
CA LYS A 449 16.40 27.33 4.60
C LYS A 449 16.31 26.85 3.15
N ASP A 450 15.10 26.72 2.61
CA ASP A 450 14.87 26.12 1.29
C ASP A 450 13.55 26.63 0.68
N ASP A 451 13.59 26.92 -0.62
CA ASP A 451 12.46 27.40 -1.41
C ASP A 451 11.58 26.30 -2.01
N ASN A 452 12.07 25.06 -2.02
CA ASN A 452 11.32 23.89 -2.49
C ASN A 452 10.10 23.62 -1.60
N PRO A 453 8.91 23.35 -2.18
CA PRO A 453 7.70 23.04 -1.43
C PRO A 453 7.85 21.79 -0.57
N VAL A 454 7.23 21.80 0.61
CA VAL A 454 7.16 20.64 1.50
C VAL A 454 5.85 19.90 1.26
N LEU A 455 5.93 18.61 0.96
CA LEU A 455 4.78 17.74 0.79
C LEU A 455 4.57 16.92 2.06
N LEU A 456 3.58 17.30 2.87
CA LEU A 456 3.21 16.55 4.07
C LEU A 456 2.08 15.57 3.76
N CYS A 457 2.41 14.29 3.80
CA CYS A 457 1.50 13.18 3.65
C CYS A 457 1.09 12.67 5.03
N LEU A 458 -0.20 12.80 5.38
CA LEU A 458 -0.78 12.26 6.60
C LEU A 458 -1.54 10.98 6.23
N ASP A 459 -0.99 9.82 6.55
CA ASP A 459 -1.60 8.52 6.25
C ASP A 459 -2.49 8.03 7.40
N GLU A 460 -3.60 7.37 7.04
CA GLU A 460 -4.62 6.85 7.95
C GLU A 460 -5.11 7.84 9.02
N VAL A 461 -5.48 9.06 8.61
CA VAL A 461 -6.01 10.07 9.56
C VAL A 461 -7.33 9.65 10.21
N ASP A 462 -7.95 8.57 9.73
CA ASP A 462 -9.09 7.88 10.36
C ASP A 462 -8.89 7.63 11.85
N ARG A 463 -7.65 7.33 12.27
CA ARG A 463 -7.32 7.07 13.67
C ARG A 463 -7.59 8.27 14.57
N VAL A 464 -7.53 9.48 14.04
CA VAL A 464 -7.85 10.68 14.83
C VAL A 464 -9.35 10.78 15.07
N PHE A 465 -10.22 10.27 14.19
CA PHE A 465 -11.68 10.33 14.32
C PHE A 465 -12.20 9.63 15.60
N SER A 466 -11.52 8.59 16.07
CA SER A 466 -11.88 7.89 17.31
C SER A 466 -11.29 8.55 18.57
N THR A 467 -10.49 9.62 18.42
CA THR A 467 -9.92 10.35 19.56
C THR A 467 -10.78 11.57 19.95
N PRO A 468 -10.71 12.03 21.22
CA PRO A 468 -11.33 13.28 21.64
C PRO A 468 -10.74 14.52 20.94
N VAL A 469 -9.48 14.44 20.49
CA VAL A 469 -8.71 15.58 19.92
C VAL A 469 -9.16 15.92 18.49
N ARG A 470 -9.97 15.09 17.83
CA ARG A 470 -10.40 15.29 16.43
C ARG A 470 -10.97 16.69 16.15
N ASN A 471 -11.75 17.22 17.09
CA ASN A 471 -12.42 18.51 16.95
C ASN A 471 -11.47 19.69 17.09
N ASP A 472 -10.24 19.47 17.54
CA ASP A 472 -9.20 20.51 17.59
C ASP A 472 -8.13 20.27 16.50
N PHE A 473 -7.79 19.01 16.23
CA PHE A 473 -6.76 18.65 15.26
C PHE A 473 -7.11 19.05 13.83
N PHE A 474 -8.26 18.64 13.31
CA PHE A 474 -8.63 18.95 11.93
C PHE A 474 -8.76 20.47 11.70
N PRO A 475 -9.41 21.25 12.60
CA PRO A 475 -9.37 22.70 12.51
C PRO A 475 -7.97 23.31 12.52
N SER A 476 -7.03 22.75 13.28
CA SER A 476 -5.63 23.23 13.25
C SER A 476 -4.95 23.00 11.88
N VAL A 477 -5.17 21.84 11.24
CA VAL A 477 -4.67 21.57 9.87
C VAL A 477 -5.27 22.59 8.89
N ARG A 478 -6.58 22.86 8.98
CA ARG A 478 -7.24 23.88 8.15
C ARG A 478 -6.67 25.28 8.39
N ALA A 479 -6.41 25.65 9.65
CA ALA A 479 -5.84 26.94 10.00
C ALA A 479 -4.46 27.14 9.35
N PHE A 480 -3.60 26.12 9.42
CA PHE A 480 -2.28 26.11 8.77
C PHE A 480 -2.37 26.16 7.24
N PHE A 481 -3.32 25.44 6.64
CA PHE A 481 -3.60 25.56 5.20
C PHE A 481 -4.01 26.99 4.81
N ASN A 482 -4.91 27.61 5.60
CA ASN A 482 -5.41 28.96 5.36
C ASN A 482 -4.33 30.03 5.53
N ARG A 483 -3.33 29.81 6.38
CA ARG A 483 -2.20 30.72 6.56
C ARG A 483 -1.45 31.02 5.27
N GLY A 484 -1.32 30.04 4.38
CA GLY A 484 -0.74 30.24 3.05
C GLY A 484 -1.48 31.27 2.17
N ALA A 485 -2.71 31.65 2.52
CA ALA A 485 -3.44 32.69 1.79
C ALA A 485 -2.82 34.09 1.96
N TYR A 486 -2.28 34.39 3.15
CA TYR A 486 -1.71 35.70 3.47
C TYR A 486 -0.22 35.66 3.79
N ASP A 487 0.34 34.49 4.12
CA ASP A 487 1.76 34.30 4.39
C ASP A 487 2.45 33.59 3.19
N PRO A 488 3.35 34.28 2.45
CA PRO A 488 4.04 33.70 1.31
C PRO A 488 4.90 32.47 1.65
N ALA A 489 5.48 32.38 2.85
CA ALA A 489 6.31 31.23 3.23
C ALA A 489 5.45 29.96 3.32
N TRP A 490 4.24 30.07 3.84
CA TRP A 490 3.28 28.98 3.99
C TRP A 490 2.68 28.52 2.66
N LYS A 491 2.85 29.29 1.56
CA LYS A 491 2.53 28.81 0.21
C LYS A 491 3.44 27.67 -0.25
N LYS A 492 4.55 27.41 0.44
CA LYS A 492 5.43 26.26 0.19
C LYS A 492 4.84 24.94 0.71
N MET A 493 3.87 24.98 1.61
CA MET A 493 3.25 23.77 2.16
C MET A 493 2.30 23.11 1.15
N ARG A 494 2.37 21.78 1.03
CA ARG A 494 1.44 20.91 0.32
C ARG A 494 0.92 19.83 1.25
N TRP A 495 -0.34 19.45 1.07
CA TRP A 495 -1.03 18.55 1.97
C TRP A 495 -1.61 17.38 1.20
N LEU A 496 -1.34 16.16 1.66
CA LEU A 496 -2.02 14.96 1.22
C LEU A 496 -2.54 14.23 2.46
N LEU A 497 -3.87 14.12 2.59
CA LEU A 497 -4.52 13.40 3.68
C LEU A 497 -5.11 12.11 3.12
N SER A 498 -4.80 10.97 3.73
CA SER A 498 -5.37 9.67 3.38
C SER A 498 -6.41 9.26 4.41
N THR A 499 -7.63 8.95 3.96
CA THR A 499 -8.75 8.50 4.80
C THR A 499 -9.51 7.35 4.16
N SER A 500 -10.02 6.42 4.96
CA SER A 500 -10.89 5.32 4.51
C SER A 500 -12.37 5.60 4.74
N SER A 501 -12.68 6.36 5.77
CA SER A 501 -14.03 6.76 6.17
C SER A 501 -14.39 8.15 5.66
N GLU A 502 -15.70 8.43 5.58
CA GLU A 502 -16.21 9.74 5.23
C GLU A 502 -16.16 10.69 6.45
N PRO A 503 -15.34 11.76 6.41
CA PRO A 503 -15.09 12.62 7.57
C PRO A 503 -16.36 13.27 8.15
N ARG A 504 -17.42 13.45 7.35
CA ARG A 504 -18.67 14.10 7.77
C ARG A 504 -19.41 13.38 8.90
N PHE A 505 -19.14 12.10 9.12
CA PHE A 505 -19.75 11.34 10.20
C PHE A 505 -19.00 11.41 11.52
N PHE A 506 -17.79 11.98 11.51
CA PHE A 506 -16.88 11.97 12.66
C PHE A 506 -16.49 13.38 13.14
N ILE A 507 -16.66 14.38 12.29
CA ILE A 507 -16.32 15.78 12.58
C ILE A 507 -17.59 16.57 12.81
N ASP A 508 -17.67 17.22 13.97
CA ASP A 508 -18.87 17.96 14.40
C ASP A 508 -19.11 19.22 13.53
N ASP A 509 -18.04 19.92 13.12
CA ASP A 509 -18.10 21.06 12.21
C ASP A 509 -17.18 20.88 10.98
N LEU A 510 -17.75 20.37 9.90
CA LEU A 510 -17.07 20.20 8.62
C LEU A 510 -16.58 21.52 7.99
N ASN A 511 -17.24 22.65 8.30
CA ASN A 511 -16.82 23.94 7.76
C ASN A 511 -15.50 24.41 8.37
N GLN A 512 -15.13 23.86 9.52
CA GLN A 512 -13.84 24.11 10.15
C GLN A 512 -12.81 23.03 9.85
N SER A 513 -13.16 22.02 9.05
CA SER A 513 -12.28 20.90 8.73
C SER A 513 -11.47 21.11 7.44
N PRO A 514 -10.29 20.48 7.30
CA PRO A 514 -9.50 20.53 6.08
C PRO A 514 -10.13 19.71 4.95
N PHE A 515 -11.15 18.91 5.22
CA PHE A 515 -11.84 18.10 4.22
C PHE A 515 -12.81 18.92 3.36
N ASN A 516 -13.20 20.12 3.79
CA ASN A 516 -13.99 21.06 2.98
C ASN A 516 -13.11 22.05 2.19
N VAL A 517 -11.81 21.79 2.11
CA VAL A 517 -10.86 22.60 1.33
C VAL A 517 -9.96 21.65 0.53
N GLY A 518 -9.56 22.06 -0.69
CA GLY A 518 -8.72 21.22 -1.56
C GLY A 518 -9.49 20.24 -2.45
N ARG A 519 -8.76 19.32 -3.09
CA ARG A 519 -9.26 18.37 -4.08
C ARG A 519 -9.52 17.02 -3.43
N TRP A 520 -10.68 16.44 -3.70
CA TRP A 520 -10.97 15.06 -3.38
C TRP A 520 -10.54 14.15 -4.51
N VAL A 521 -9.81 13.08 -4.18
CA VAL A 521 -9.48 12.00 -5.10
C VAL A 521 -9.95 10.70 -4.48
N THR A 522 -10.85 10.01 -5.16
CA THR A 522 -11.43 8.75 -4.70
C THR A 522 -10.69 7.57 -5.32
N LEU A 523 -10.36 6.59 -4.48
CA LEU A 523 -9.65 5.38 -4.85
C LEU A 523 -10.55 4.16 -4.67
N GLY A 524 -11.19 3.77 -5.77
CA GLY A 524 -12.08 2.61 -5.84
C GLY A 524 -11.35 1.28 -6.02
N GLY A 525 -12.14 0.24 -6.27
CA GLY A 525 -11.65 -1.02 -6.82
C GLY A 525 -11.16 -0.85 -8.26
N PHE A 526 -10.44 -1.85 -8.75
CA PHE A 526 -10.02 -1.92 -10.15
C PHE A 526 -11.23 -2.01 -11.09
N SER A 527 -11.13 -1.32 -12.22
CA SER A 527 -12.00 -1.55 -13.39
C SER A 527 -11.71 -2.91 -14.05
N LEU A 528 -12.55 -3.34 -14.98
CA LEU A 528 -12.30 -4.55 -15.77
C LEU A 528 -10.94 -4.48 -16.49
N ASP A 529 -10.66 -3.35 -17.15
CA ASP A 529 -9.39 -3.12 -17.86
C ASP A 529 -8.20 -3.16 -16.90
N GLU A 530 -8.34 -2.56 -15.71
CA GLU A 530 -7.29 -2.60 -14.68
C GLU A 530 -7.07 -4.03 -14.14
N VAL A 531 -8.12 -4.84 -13.96
CA VAL A 531 -7.98 -6.27 -13.58
C VAL A 531 -7.29 -7.07 -14.68
N GLU A 532 -7.61 -6.81 -15.95
CA GLU A 532 -6.96 -7.48 -17.08
C GLU A 532 -5.47 -7.13 -17.18
N ILE A 533 -5.14 -5.83 -17.08
CA ILE A 533 -3.74 -5.36 -17.02
C ILE A 533 -3.02 -6.01 -15.83
N PHE A 534 -3.65 -6.05 -14.66
CA PHE A 534 -3.06 -6.62 -13.46
C PHE A 534 -2.79 -8.12 -13.60
N SER A 535 -3.74 -8.85 -14.20
CA SER A 535 -3.59 -10.26 -14.52
C SER A 535 -2.42 -10.49 -15.48
N GLY A 536 -2.23 -9.58 -16.44
CA GLY A 536 -1.07 -9.57 -17.34
C GLY A 536 0.28 -9.44 -16.61
N TYR A 537 0.34 -8.72 -15.48
CA TYR A 537 1.57 -8.65 -14.67
C TYR A 537 1.95 -9.97 -14.01
N TYR A 538 1.00 -10.88 -13.83
CA TYR A 538 1.24 -12.26 -13.42
C TYR A 538 1.61 -13.18 -14.61
N GLY A 539 1.59 -12.66 -15.84
CA GLY A 539 1.83 -13.42 -17.05
C GLY A 539 0.63 -14.22 -17.55
N PHE A 540 -0.58 -13.95 -17.05
CA PHE A 540 -1.79 -14.54 -17.61
C PHE A 540 -2.10 -13.89 -18.98
N PRO A 541 -2.50 -14.68 -20.00
CA PRO A 541 -2.97 -14.12 -21.25
C PRO A 541 -4.27 -13.32 -21.04
N GLN A 542 -4.55 -12.40 -21.96
CA GLN A 542 -5.83 -11.69 -21.98
C GLN A 542 -6.98 -12.70 -22.06
N ASP A 543 -7.89 -12.58 -21.10
CA ASP A 543 -9.03 -13.47 -20.93
C ASP A 543 -10.18 -12.66 -20.33
N PRO A 544 -11.06 -12.12 -21.18
CA PRO A 544 -12.19 -11.32 -20.74
C PRO A 544 -13.16 -12.10 -19.83
N GLU A 545 -13.29 -13.42 -20.01
CA GLU A 545 -14.17 -14.25 -19.18
C GLU A 545 -13.58 -14.43 -17.78
N ARG A 546 -12.28 -14.76 -17.66
CA ARG A 546 -11.61 -14.79 -16.36
C ARG A 546 -11.66 -13.42 -15.69
N THR A 547 -11.42 -12.35 -16.44
CA THR A 547 -11.46 -10.96 -15.92
C THR A 547 -12.83 -10.62 -15.34
N ARG A 548 -13.93 -10.93 -16.05
CA ARG A 548 -15.29 -10.74 -15.51
C ARG A 548 -15.55 -11.61 -14.29
N ARG A 549 -15.08 -12.86 -14.29
CA ARG A 549 -15.22 -13.77 -13.15
C ARG A 549 -14.48 -13.25 -11.91
N ILE A 550 -13.25 -12.73 -12.07
CA ILE A 550 -12.50 -12.05 -11.01
C ILE A 550 -13.28 -10.82 -10.51
N MET A 551 -13.82 -10.02 -11.43
CA MET A 551 -14.57 -8.82 -11.08
C MET A 551 -15.82 -9.15 -10.27
N THR A 552 -16.59 -10.17 -10.64
CA THR A 552 -17.76 -10.64 -9.88
C THR A 552 -17.37 -11.24 -8.53
N TYR A 553 -16.36 -12.12 -8.52
CA TYR A 553 -15.93 -12.83 -7.31
C TYR A 553 -15.31 -11.91 -6.25
N ALA A 554 -14.41 -11.02 -6.66
CA ALA A 554 -13.60 -10.17 -5.78
C ALA A 554 -14.00 -8.67 -5.82
N GLY A 555 -14.94 -8.27 -6.68
CA GLY A 555 -15.42 -6.87 -6.77
C GLY A 555 -14.36 -5.89 -7.27
N GLY A 556 -13.36 -6.36 -8.02
CA GLY A 556 -12.21 -5.55 -8.47
C GLY A 556 -11.29 -5.09 -7.34
N ARG A 557 -11.46 -5.58 -6.10
CA ARG A 557 -10.72 -5.07 -4.95
C ARG A 557 -9.23 -5.40 -5.07
N PRO A 558 -8.32 -4.42 -5.10
CA PRO A 558 -6.90 -4.65 -5.37
C PRO A 558 -6.29 -5.75 -4.50
N PHE A 559 -6.53 -5.74 -3.19
CA PHE A 559 -6.00 -6.78 -2.30
C PHE A 559 -6.57 -8.19 -2.59
N LEU A 560 -7.88 -8.32 -2.81
CA LEU A 560 -8.49 -9.63 -3.10
C LEU A 560 -8.08 -10.16 -4.47
N VAL A 561 -8.03 -9.29 -5.47
CA VAL A 561 -7.56 -9.62 -6.82
C VAL A 561 -6.09 -10.04 -6.77
N HIS A 562 -5.26 -9.31 -6.02
CA HIS A 562 -3.84 -9.65 -5.81
C HIS A 562 -3.72 -11.02 -5.14
N LEU A 563 -4.46 -11.28 -4.07
CA LEU A 563 -4.44 -12.56 -3.36
C LEU A 563 -4.90 -13.72 -4.27
N LEU A 564 -5.96 -13.52 -5.04
CA LEU A 564 -6.45 -14.50 -6.00
C LEU A 564 -5.40 -14.83 -7.06
N LEU A 565 -4.85 -13.80 -7.73
CA LEU A 565 -3.88 -13.97 -8.82
C LEU A 565 -2.56 -14.55 -8.31
N HIS A 566 -2.11 -14.17 -7.12
CA HIS A 566 -0.95 -14.77 -6.46
C HIS A 566 -1.11 -16.29 -6.32
N HIS A 567 -2.23 -16.76 -5.76
CA HIS A 567 -2.47 -18.18 -5.58
C HIS A 567 -2.75 -18.91 -6.89
N LEU A 568 -3.42 -18.25 -7.84
CA LEU A 568 -3.67 -18.80 -9.16
C LEU A 568 -2.36 -19.00 -9.94
N ALA A 569 -1.41 -18.07 -9.83
CA ALA A 569 -0.11 -18.17 -10.51
C ALA A 569 0.75 -19.30 -9.93
N LEU A 570 0.69 -19.52 -8.61
CA LEU A 570 1.41 -20.61 -7.94
C LEU A 570 0.78 -22.00 -8.20
N ALA A 571 -0.54 -22.06 -8.38
CA ALA A 571 -1.26 -23.32 -8.58
C ALA A 571 -2.42 -23.17 -9.59
N PRO A 572 -2.15 -23.06 -10.90
CA PRO A 572 -3.18 -22.85 -11.92
C PRO A 572 -4.26 -23.94 -11.94
N ALA A 573 -3.89 -25.19 -11.63
CA ALA A 573 -4.81 -26.31 -11.55
C ALA A 573 -5.90 -26.16 -10.46
N ARG A 574 -5.73 -25.23 -9.50
CA ARG A 574 -6.70 -24.94 -8.45
C ARG A 574 -7.69 -23.83 -8.81
N GLU A 575 -7.71 -23.33 -10.04
CA GLU A 575 -8.58 -22.22 -10.47
C GLU A 575 -10.02 -22.40 -10.00
N GLN A 576 -10.63 -23.57 -10.25
CA GLN A 576 -12.02 -23.82 -9.87
C GLN A 576 -12.24 -23.76 -8.35
N ALA A 577 -11.28 -24.24 -7.55
CA ALA A 577 -11.36 -24.20 -6.09
C ALA A 577 -11.13 -22.79 -5.54
N LEU A 578 -10.23 -22.01 -6.15
CA LEU A 578 -9.94 -20.64 -5.75
C LEU A 578 -11.13 -19.68 -5.97
N PHE A 579 -11.99 -19.99 -6.95
CA PHE A 579 -13.24 -19.25 -7.21
C PHE A 579 -14.46 -19.79 -6.45
N ASP A 580 -14.30 -20.77 -5.56
CA ASP A 580 -15.41 -21.23 -4.73
C ASP A 580 -15.60 -20.27 -3.53
N ALA A 581 -16.68 -19.49 -3.56
CA ALA A 581 -16.95 -18.50 -2.53
C ALA A 581 -17.36 -19.15 -1.19
N ALA A 582 -18.01 -20.32 -1.23
CA ALA A 582 -18.51 -20.99 -0.03
C ALA A 582 -17.37 -21.52 0.85
N SER A 583 -16.27 -21.99 0.23
CA SER A 583 -15.04 -22.40 0.90
C SER A 583 -14.03 -21.26 1.10
N ALA A 584 -14.40 -20.01 0.79
CA ALA A 584 -13.49 -18.87 0.79
C ALA A 584 -12.23 -19.11 -0.06
N GLY A 585 -12.42 -19.65 -1.26
CA GLY A 585 -11.35 -19.99 -2.19
C GLY A 585 -10.42 -21.05 -1.63
N ASP A 586 -10.98 -22.15 -1.09
CA ASP A 586 -10.24 -23.22 -0.40
C ASP A 586 -9.40 -22.71 0.77
N GLY A 587 -9.99 -21.80 1.57
CA GLY A 587 -9.39 -21.22 2.76
C GLY A 587 -8.41 -20.06 2.50
N VAL A 588 -8.06 -19.76 1.25
CA VAL A 588 -7.12 -18.66 0.90
C VAL A 588 -7.60 -17.31 1.45
N PHE A 589 -8.90 -17.04 1.35
CA PHE A 589 -9.48 -15.78 1.81
C PHE A 589 -9.95 -15.85 3.27
N LYS A 590 -9.90 -17.02 3.92
CA LYS A 590 -10.54 -17.26 5.22
C LYS A 590 -10.05 -16.30 6.31
N SER A 591 -8.75 -16.13 6.47
CA SER A 591 -8.19 -15.24 7.50
C SER A 591 -8.62 -13.79 7.32
N HIS A 592 -8.81 -13.36 6.08
CA HIS A 592 -9.32 -12.02 5.76
C HIS A 592 -10.81 -11.89 6.11
N LEU A 593 -11.61 -12.87 5.72
CA LEU A 593 -13.05 -12.87 5.94
C LEU A 593 -13.44 -13.07 7.41
N ASP A 594 -12.74 -13.94 8.14
CA ASP A 594 -12.95 -14.20 9.57
C ASP A 594 -12.73 -12.92 10.40
N ARG A 595 -11.80 -12.06 9.98
CA ARG A 595 -11.57 -10.77 10.65
C ARG A 595 -12.79 -9.86 10.55
N TYR A 596 -13.40 -9.76 9.36
CA TYR A 596 -14.62 -8.99 9.19
C TYR A 596 -15.82 -9.63 9.89
N LEU A 597 -15.93 -10.95 9.84
CA LEU A 597 -16.97 -11.69 10.54
C LEU A 597 -16.92 -11.42 12.05
N ALA A 598 -15.73 -11.52 12.66
CA ALA A 598 -15.53 -11.22 14.08
C ALA A 598 -15.90 -9.76 14.41
N GLY A 599 -15.46 -8.81 13.59
CA GLY A 599 -15.79 -7.38 13.77
C GLY A 599 -17.28 -7.07 13.63
N LEU A 600 -17.98 -7.75 12.72
CA LEU A 600 -19.42 -7.64 12.55
C LEU A 600 -20.16 -8.27 13.73
N GLN A 601 -19.77 -9.48 14.17
CA GLN A 601 -20.39 -10.17 15.30
C GLN A 601 -20.22 -9.41 16.63
N ALA A 602 -19.11 -8.67 16.79
CA ALA A 602 -18.90 -7.79 17.92
C ALA A 602 -19.79 -6.54 17.90
N ASN A 603 -20.39 -6.18 16.76
CA ASN A 603 -21.22 -4.98 16.60
C ASN A 603 -22.61 -5.32 16.01
N PRO A 604 -23.63 -5.56 16.87
CA PRO A 604 -24.95 -6.04 16.45
C PRO A 604 -25.66 -5.14 15.43
N ASP A 605 -25.53 -3.82 15.56
CA ASP A 605 -26.14 -2.85 14.64
C ASP A 605 -25.53 -2.95 13.24
N LEU A 606 -24.21 -3.09 13.17
CA LEU A 606 -23.53 -3.23 11.89
C LEU A 606 -23.77 -4.61 11.26
N ALA A 607 -23.83 -5.68 12.08
CA ALA A 607 -24.24 -7.00 11.61
C ALA A 607 -25.66 -6.97 11.03
N ALA A 608 -26.59 -6.26 11.68
CA ALA A 608 -27.96 -6.09 11.18
C ALA A 608 -27.97 -5.32 9.85
N ALA A 609 -27.21 -4.22 9.74
CA ALA A 609 -27.06 -3.48 8.50
C ALA A 609 -26.47 -4.34 7.37
N MET A 610 -25.44 -5.14 7.67
CA MET A 610 -24.85 -6.05 6.69
C MET A 610 -25.83 -7.15 6.26
N ARG A 611 -26.60 -7.73 7.20
CA ARG A 611 -27.67 -8.69 6.88
C ARG A 611 -28.73 -8.10 5.95
N GLN A 612 -29.10 -6.83 6.14
CA GLN A 612 -30.03 -6.14 5.25
C GLN A 612 -29.47 -6.02 3.83
N VAL A 613 -28.19 -5.66 3.69
CA VAL A 613 -27.52 -5.56 2.39
C VAL A 613 -27.44 -6.93 1.71
N LEU A 614 -27.08 -7.98 2.45
CA LEU A 614 -27.01 -9.35 1.93
C LEU A 614 -28.38 -9.86 1.45
N ALA A 615 -29.46 -9.47 2.11
CA ALA A 615 -30.83 -9.78 1.69
C ALA A 615 -31.31 -8.96 0.48
N GLY A 616 -30.47 -8.09 -0.10
CA GLY A 616 -30.82 -7.21 -1.21
C GLY A 616 -31.69 -6.00 -0.80
N GLY A 617 -31.86 -5.76 0.50
CA GLY A 617 -32.66 -4.67 1.05
C GLY A 617 -31.92 -3.34 1.19
N GLY A 618 -30.67 -3.26 0.71
CA GLY A 618 -29.80 -2.09 0.85
C GLY A 618 -29.38 -1.82 2.30
N CYS A 619 -28.92 -0.60 2.56
CA CYS A 619 -28.64 -0.10 3.90
C CYS A 619 -29.27 1.28 4.07
N ALA A 620 -30.28 1.39 4.94
CA ALA A 620 -30.99 2.64 5.17
C ALA A 620 -30.27 3.56 6.17
N ASP A 621 -29.56 2.98 7.16
CA ASP A 621 -28.76 3.77 8.10
C ASP A 621 -27.47 4.21 7.40
N VAL A 622 -27.43 5.50 7.05
CA VAL A 622 -26.31 6.13 6.36
C VAL A 622 -24.98 5.97 7.10
N ARG A 623 -24.99 6.00 8.45
CA ARG A 623 -23.78 5.85 9.26
C ARG A 623 -23.28 4.41 9.26
N MET A 624 -24.19 3.43 9.28
CA MET A 624 -23.80 2.02 9.14
C MET A 624 -23.31 1.72 7.72
N ALA A 625 -23.98 2.27 6.70
CA ALA A 625 -23.57 2.16 5.31
C ALA A 625 -22.15 2.70 5.12
N ASP A 626 -21.84 3.89 5.66
CA ASP A 626 -20.49 4.45 5.59
C ASP A 626 -19.44 3.56 6.25
N ARG A 627 -19.71 3.04 7.46
CA ARG A 627 -18.76 2.14 8.15
C ARG A 627 -18.51 0.87 7.35
N LEU A 628 -19.56 0.28 6.77
CA LEU A 628 -19.44 -0.89 5.90
C LEU A 628 -18.69 -0.54 4.59
N ALA A 629 -18.95 0.62 3.99
CA ALA A 629 -18.29 1.06 2.76
C ALA A 629 -16.80 1.37 2.99
N ALA A 630 -16.47 2.03 4.09
CA ALA A 630 -15.11 2.34 4.52
C ALA A 630 -14.28 1.08 4.82
N ALA A 631 -14.90 0.09 5.48
CA ALA A 631 -14.35 -1.25 5.63
C ALA A 631 -14.20 -1.97 4.28
N GLY A 632 -14.93 -1.49 3.26
CA GLY A 632 -15.06 -2.13 1.99
C GLY A 632 -15.78 -3.47 2.14
N LEU A 633 -16.99 -3.51 2.67
CA LEU A 633 -17.85 -4.68 2.63
C LEU A 633 -19.02 -4.47 1.66
N ILE A 634 -19.38 -3.21 1.43
CA ILE A 634 -20.45 -2.80 0.52
C ILE A 634 -19.94 -1.74 -0.46
N ARG A 635 -20.72 -1.49 -1.52
CA ARG A 635 -20.51 -0.43 -2.52
C ARG A 635 -21.86 0.04 -3.05
N GLU A 636 -21.88 1.20 -3.69
CA GLU A 636 -23.04 1.63 -4.47
C GLU A 636 -23.05 0.94 -5.84
N ASP A 637 -24.24 0.63 -6.34
CA ASP A 637 -24.47 0.28 -7.73
C ASP A 637 -24.74 1.53 -8.60
N ASP A 638 -25.00 1.33 -9.89
CA ASP A 638 -25.27 2.43 -10.84
C ASP A 638 -26.53 3.24 -10.50
N GLN A 639 -27.39 2.71 -9.61
CA GLN A 639 -28.62 3.36 -9.15
C GLN A 639 -28.46 4.02 -7.77
N GLY A 640 -27.26 3.98 -7.18
CA GLY A 640 -26.96 4.51 -5.86
C GLY A 640 -27.46 3.64 -4.71
N CYS A 641 -27.80 2.36 -4.97
CA CYS A 641 -28.21 1.42 -3.95
C CYS A 641 -26.98 0.73 -3.33
N TRP A 642 -26.98 0.60 -2.00
CA TRP A 642 -25.94 -0.12 -1.28
C TRP A 642 -26.07 -1.63 -1.46
N ILE A 643 -25.10 -2.23 -2.13
CA ILE A 643 -25.03 -3.68 -2.37
C ILE A 643 -23.76 -4.27 -1.78
N CYS A 644 -23.76 -5.60 -1.57
CA CYS A 644 -22.55 -6.29 -1.15
C CYS A 644 -21.46 -6.08 -2.20
N ALA A 645 -20.21 -5.86 -1.75
CA ALA A 645 -19.18 -5.43 -2.66
C ALA A 645 -18.74 -6.52 -3.66
N CYS A 646 -18.88 -7.79 -3.30
CA CYS A 646 -18.51 -8.93 -4.15
C CYS A 646 -19.15 -10.24 -3.67
N ASP A 647 -19.21 -11.23 -4.56
CA ASP A 647 -19.81 -12.55 -4.28
C ASP A 647 -19.07 -13.31 -3.18
N LEU A 648 -17.75 -13.14 -3.08
CA LEU A 648 -16.95 -13.75 -2.02
C LEU A 648 -17.46 -13.34 -0.63
N TYR A 649 -17.73 -12.05 -0.43
CA TYR A 649 -18.26 -11.56 0.83
C TYR A 649 -19.70 -12.00 1.05
N ALA A 650 -20.52 -11.95 -0.01
CA ALA A 650 -21.91 -12.35 0.08
C ALA A 650 -22.04 -13.80 0.55
N ALA A 651 -21.42 -14.74 -0.16
CA ALA A 651 -21.49 -16.16 0.15
C ALA A 651 -20.81 -16.55 1.47
N TYR A 652 -19.74 -15.84 1.86
CA TYR A 652 -19.06 -16.15 3.13
C TYR A 652 -19.83 -15.64 4.34
N LEU A 653 -20.41 -14.44 4.27
CA LEU A 653 -21.11 -13.86 5.40
C LEU A 653 -22.55 -14.37 5.52
N GLU A 654 -23.15 -14.77 4.41
CA GLU A 654 -24.46 -15.41 4.39
C GLU A 654 -24.46 -16.68 5.27
N GLY A 655 -25.45 -16.78 6.17
CA GLY A 655 -25.58 -17.88 7.13
C GLY A 655 -24.57 -17.86 8.30
N ARG A 656 -23.64 -16.89 8.36
CA ARG A 656 -22.68 -16.73 9.46
C ARG A 656 -22.92 -15.47 10.31
N LEU A 657 -23.76 -14.54 9.85
CA LEU A 657 -24.15 -13.28 10.52
C LEU A 657 -25.53 -13.33 11.18
#